data_AF-A0A954DZH6-F1
#
_entry.id   AF-A0A954DZH6-F1
#
_cell.length_a   1.000
_cell.length_b   1.000
_cell.length_c   1.000
_cell.angle_alpha   90.00
_cell.angle_beta   90.00
_cell.angle_gamma   90.00
#
_symmetry.space_group_name_H-M   'P 1'
#
loop_
_entity.id
_entity.type
_entity.pdbx_description
1 polymer ?
#
loop_
_entity_poly.entity_id
_entity_poly.type
_entity_poly.pdbx_seq_one_letter_code
_entity_poly.pdbx_strand_id
1 'polypeptide(L)'
;MPDLSGNAITVLERRYLKKDPENGAVIETPRQLFWRVASHVAKADLLFDKGSAEQALHVAEEYYDLMARRKFMPNSPCLMNAGREMGMLSACFVIPVEDSIEGIFEAIKATALIQKAGGGTGFSFSRLRPQGDLVRSSGGTTEGPLSFIQVFSKATDAIQQGAFRRGANMGILRVDHPDVMRFITFKDDRTRLTNYNISVGVTNRFINELRKDPDKIHEVKNPRTGKWSQLEKTDASGEPTGEFWTVGEIWSVVIEHAHESGEPGVIFIDRINEQNPIKNVGEIEATNPCGEQPLHPYDSCNLGSVNLGILVKDVDGKPTFDWDEYKSIIHTSTRFLDDVIEVNRYPLPQIDNMSKTTRRIGLGVMGFADALYKLGIAYNSEEGLAFGERIMQVLNDESHLASEMLAEERGVFPAWEGSDWEKAGRKIRNSYTTTIAPTGTISIIAGCSGGIEPMFSLAFQRQVMKDTQGRPTIMREVNYVFEKAAREQGYYSEELVDQILTDGTLHYIDEVPEEHKQLFVTAHDITPYWHMQMQSAFQRHCDASISKTINFPRNATVDDVREIYELAIDEGVKGVTVYRDGCREMQPMALKNDKAEATTPEPAAAAPAMEAAPNADLNPIRLPEIMSCLRIRQMTPFGNMHVKVSVDPISGREREVFAQLGKGGDVANSDLEAICRILSLWLRSNGSLEQAVKQLDGIGSSMTVPTKDGRIMSLADGLARALRRYMAAKGEYGLHGLLLGQLGGEVIAPSPAAKKQSKQKNAAAPTSAAPRNVSNYKLKCPSCTQTLAFEEGCVKCYSCGFSQC
;
A
#
# COMPACT_ATOMS: atom_id res chain seq x y z
N MET A 1 -0.60 35.16 -0.15
CA MET A 1 -0.81 33.97 0.70
C MET A 1 -1.48 32.91 -0.16
N PRO A 2 -1.15 31.61 -0.01
CA PRO A 2 -1.85 30.57 -0.76
C PRO A 2 -3.35 30.59 -0.43
N ASP A 3 -4.19 30.52 -1.48
CA ASP A 3 -5.64 30.44 -1.36
C ASP A 3 -6.06 28.97 -1.38
N LEU A 4 -6.31 28.38 -0.20
CA LEU A 4 -6.55 26.94 -0.02
C LEU A 4 -7.83 26.70 0.79
N SER A 5 -8.60 25.67 0.40
CA SER A 5 -9.77 25.25 1.16
C SER A 5 -9.41 24.61 2.50
N GLY A 6 -10.36 24.54 3.43
CA GLY A 6 -10.15 23.84 4.71
C GLY A 6 -9.74 22.37 4.53
N ASN A 7 -10.31 21.69 3.54
CA ASN A 7 -9.96 20.31 3.18
C ASN A 7 -8.51 20.21 2.68
N ALA A 8 -8.08 21.13 1.81
CA ALA A 8 -6.71 21.19 1.36
C ALA A 8 -5.74 21.37 2.54
N ILE A 9 -6.05 22.28 3.47
CA ILE A 9 -5.24 22.51 4.68
C ILE A 9 -5.14 21.22 5.51
N THR A 10 -6.26 20.54 5.78
CA THR A 10 -6.23 19.30 6.57
C THR A 10 -5.43 18.19 5.90
N VAL A 11 -5.53 18.05 4.57
CA VAL A 11 -4.72 17.09 3.81
C VAL A 11 -3.23 17.44 3.92
N LEU A 12 -2.88 18.72 3.78
CA LEU A 12 -1.52 19.20 3.90
C LEU A 12 -0.93 18.91 5.29
N GLU A 13 -1.62 19.29 6.38
CA GLU A 13 -1.16 19.07 7.77
C GLU A 13 -0.89 17.61 8.08
N ARG A 14 -1.72 16.71 7.52
CA ARG A 14 -1.60 15.28 7.79
C ARG A 14 -0.44 14.63 7.09
N ARG A 15 -0.25 14.96 5.81
CA ARG A 15 0.57 14.16 4.91
C ARG A 15 1.78 14.92 4.34
N TYR A 16 1.71 16.23 4.22
CA TYR A 16 2.67 17.00 3.43
C TYR A 16 3.51 17.96 4.25
N LEU A 17 2.94 18.67 5.24
CA LEU A 17 3.68 19.63 6.06
C LEU A 17 4.73 18.91 6.93
N LYS A 18 5.91 19.52 7.10
CA LYS A 18 6.94 19.00 7.99
C LYS A 18 6.40 18.87 9.40
N LYS A 19 6.77 17.78 10.05
CA LYS A 19 6.50 17.52 11.46
C LYS A 19 7.80 17.46 12.23
N ASP A 20 7.75 17.92 13.47
CA ASP A 20 8.82 17.75 14.44
C ASP A 20 9.07 16.25 14.69
N PRO A 21 10.30 15.75 14.53
CA PRO A 21 10.61 14.33 14.75
C PRO A 21 10.43 13.84 16.19
N GLU A 22 10.51 14.71 17.19
CA GLU A 22 10.44 14.36 18.61
C GLU A 22 9.00 14.28 19.11
N ASN A 23 8.14 15.21 18.68
CA ASN A 23 6.77 15.32 19.20
C ASN A 23 5.66 15.18 18.14
N GLY A 24 6.00 15.12 16.84
CA GLY A 24 5.05 14.93 15.74
C GLY A 24 4.19 16.15 15.39
N ALA A 25 4.42 17.31 16.03
CA ALA A 25 3.68 18.54 15.75
C ALA A 25 4.04 19.12 14.38
N VAL A 26 3.07 19.73 13.70
CA VAL A 26 3.28 20.40 12.40
C VAL A 26 4.10 21.67 12.63
N ILE A 27 5.23 21.80 11.93
CA ILE A 27 6.19 22.93 12.04
C ILE A 27 6.36 23.71 10.74
N GLU A 28 5.62 23.34 9.69
CA GLU A 28 5.66 23.98 8.38
C GLU A 28 4.26 24.44 8.00
N THR A 29 4.14 25.66 7.51
CA THR A 29 2.89 26.20 6.95
C THR A 29 2.77 25.87 5.46
N PRO A 30 1.57 25.91 4.86
CA PRO A 30 1.40 25.71 3.41
C PRO A 30 2.27 26.65 2.56
N ARG A 31 2.43 27.92 2.97
CA ARG A 31 3.34 28.88 2.35
C ARG A 31 4.79 28.40 2.36
N GLN A 32 5.26 27.93 3.52
CA GLN A 32 6.62 27.40 3.65
C GLN A 32 6.82 26.11 2.86
N LEU A 33 5.80 25.24 2.79
CA LEU A 33 5.83 24.03 1.96
C LEU A 33 6.02 24.37 0.48
N PHE A 34 5.18 25.24 -0.10
CA PHE A 34 5.33 25.61 -1.50
C PHE A 34 6.65 26.31 -1.78
N TRP A 35 7.11 27.19 -0.87
CA TRP A 35 8.41 27.84 -1.02
C TRP A 35 9.56 26.84 -0.95
N ARG A 36 9.51 25.85 -0.04
CA ARG A 36 10.50 24.77 0.04
C ARG A 36 10.58 23.98 -1.24
N VAL A 37 9.43 23.59 -1.80
CA VAL A 37 9.38 22.82 -3.05
C VAL A 37 9.97 23.65 -4.18
N ALA A 38 9.46 24.87 -4.38
CA ALA A 38 9.90 25.78 -5.44
C ALA A 38 11.41 26.08 -5.38
N SER A 39 11.89 26.54 -4.22
CA SER A 39 13.31 26.86 -4.01
C SER A 39 14.23 25.65 -4.03
N HIS A 40 13.73 24.44 -3.78
CA HIS A 40 14.55 23.22 -3.91
C HIS A 40 14.68 22.79 -5.36
N VAL A 41 13.58 22.80 -6.12
CA VAL A 41 13.55 22.41 -7.54
C VAL A 41 14.35 23.41 -8.38
N ALA A 42 14.18 24.71 -8.16
CA ALA A 42 14.92 25.75 -8.88
C ALA A 42 16.45 25.72 -8.68
N LYS A 43 16.98 24.93 -7.73
CA LYS A 43 18.44 24.71 -7.62
C LYS A 43 19.02 23.99 -8.82
N ALA A 44 18.20 23.31 -9.63
CA ALA A 44 18.63 22.70 -10.88
C ALA A 44 19.33 23.71 -11.80
N ASP A 45 18.88 24.96 -11.84
CA ASP A 45 19.49 26.01 -12.67
C ASP A 45 20.96 26.25 -12.33
N LEU A 46 21.37 26.05 -11.06
CA LEU A 46 22.76 26.23 -10.63
C LEU A 46 23.72 25.19 -11.20
N LEU A 47 23.20 24.12 -11.82
CA LEU A 47 24.00 23.03 -12.39
C LEU A 47 24.39 23.28 -13.85
N PHE A 48 23.82 24.30 -14.50
CA PHE A 48 24.07 24.63 -15.90
C PHE A 48 24.97 25.87 -16.03
N ASP A 49 25.71 25.98 -17.13
CA ASP A 49 26.75 27.02 -17.32
C ASP A 49 26.21 28.46 -17.25
N LYS A 50 24.93 28.68 -17.54
CA LYS A 50 24.25 29.98 -17.44
C LYS A 50 23.54 30.21 -16.10
N GLY A 51 23.66 29.26 -15.18
CA GLY A 51 23.02 29.30 -13.87
C GLY A 51 23.56 30.40 -12.98
N SER A 52 22.67 31.14 -12.31
CA SER A 52 23.02 32.10 -11.27
C SER A 52 22.07 31.98 -10.09
N ALA A 53 22.50 32.43 -8.91
CA ALA A 53 21.63 32.47 -7.73
C ALA A 53 20.42 33.39 -7.93
N GLU A 54 20.57 34.44 -8.73
CA GLU A 54 19.49 35.37 -9.10
C GLU A 54 18.47 34.69 -10.02
N GLN A 55 18.95 33.97 -11.05
CA GLN A 55 18.08 33.20 -11.94
C GLN A 55 17.33 32.10 -11.19
N ALA A 56 18.04 31.33 -10.35
CA ALA A 56 17.42 30.28 -9.54
C ALA A 56 16.38 30.84 -8.55
N LEU A 57 16.59 32.06 -8.03
CA LEU A 57 15.60 32.73 -7.19
C LEU A 57 14.37 33.16 -7.99
N HIS A 58 14.57 33.75 -9.18
CA HIS A 58 13.48 34.15 -10.05
C HIS A 58 12.60 32.95 -10.46
N VAL A 59 13.24 31.85 -10.88
CA VAL A 59 12.55 30.60 -11.22
C VAL A 59 11.82 30.01 -10.00
N ALA A 60 12.42 30.10 -8.80
CA ALA A 60 11.72 29.69 -7.57
C ALA A 60 10.47 30.54 -7.28
N GLU A 61 10.47 31.83 -7.60
CA GLU A 61 9.29 32.69 -7.44
C GLU A 61 8.17 32.29 -8.40
N GLU A 62 8.49 31.99 -9.66
CA GLU A 62 7.53 31.48 -10.64
C GLU A 62 6.91 30.15 -10.21
N TYR A 63 7.75 29.19 -9.80
CA TYR A 63 7.30 27.89 -9.29
C TYR A 63 6.43 28.02 -8.04
N TYR A 64 6.79 28.94 -7.15
CA TYR A 64 5.98 29.24 -5.98
C TYR A 64 4.63 29.82 -6.38
N ASP A 65 4.56 30.76 -7.33
CA ASP A 65 3.30 31.37 -7.77
C ASP A 65 2.36 30.34 -8.42
N LEU A 66 2.90 29.46 -9.28
CA LEU A 66 2.17 28.34 -9.87
C LEU A 66 1.44 27.50 -8.82
N MET A 67 2.16 27.11 -7.76
CA MET A 67 1.59 26.29 -6.70
C MET A 67 0.68 27.10 -5.77
N ALA A 68 1.13 28.27 -5.32
CA ALA A 68 0.38 29.08 -4.36
C ALA A 68 -0.97 29.57 -4.92
N ARG A 69 -1.06 29.77 -6.24
CA ARG A 69 -2.31 30.10 -6.96
C ARG A 69 -3.06 28.88 -7.48
N ARG A 70 -2.61 27.66 -7.16
CA ARG A 70 -3.24 26.39 -7.55
C ARG A 70 -3.31 26.19 -9.08
N LYS A 71 -2.46 26.86 -9.85
CA LYS A 71 -2.34 26.73 -11.32
C LYS A 71 -1.73 25.40 -11.72
N PHE A 72 -0.74 24.95 -10.95
CA PHE A 72 -0.07 23.68 -11.17
C PHE A 72 0.28 23.03 -9.83
N MET A 73 0.15 21.71 -9.76
CA MET A 73 0.62 20.92 -8.62
C MET A 73 1.53 19.78 -9.10
N PRO A 74 2.75 19.64 -8.53
CA PRO A 74 3.56 18.46 -8.77
C PRO A 74 3.00 17.26 -7.99
N ASN A 75 3.41 16.05 -8.38
CA ASN A 75 2.98 14.82 -7.73
C ASN A 75 3.29 14.80 -6.22
N SER A 76 2.56 13.97 -5.47
CA SER A 76 2.70 13.90 -4.01
C SER A 76 4.14 13.68 -3.51
N PRO A 77 4.97 12.77 -4.07
CA PRO A 77 6.36 12.61 -3.63
C PRO A 77 7.19 13.89 -3.70
N CYS A 78 7.05 14.69 -4.77
CA CYS A 78 7.72 15.99 -4.90
C CYS A 78 7.32 16.95 -3.75
N LEU A 79 6.01 17.12 -3.48
CA LEU A 79 5.54 17.97 -2.37
C LEU A 79 6.05 17.47 -1.00
N MET A 80 6.07 16.15 -0.82
CA MET A 80 6.48 15.50 0.43
C MET A 80 7.99 15.59 0.66
N ASN A 81 8.82 15.40 -0.37
CA ASN A 81 10.24 15.07 -0.21
C ASN A 81 11.20 16.17 -0.67
N ALA A 82 10.76 17.16 -1.47
CA ALA A 82 11.64 18.24 -1.93
C ALA A 82 12.26 19.00 -0.73
N GLY A 83 13.59 19.13 -0.71
CA GLY A 83 14.30 19.77 0.40
C GLY A 83 14.22 19.00 1.73
N ARG A 84 14.03 17.68 1.68
CA ARG A 84 14.11 16.76 2.82
C ARG A 84 15.13 15.65 2.55
N GLU A 85 15.48 14.90 3.59
CA GLU A 85 16.51 13.87 3.53
C GLU A 85 16.23 12.78 2.48
N MET A 86 15.00 12.25 2.43
CA MET A 86 14.60 11.21 1.47
C MET A 86 14.78 11.64 0.01
N GLY A 87 14.47 12.91 -0.32
CA GLY A 87 14.79 13.55 -1.61
C GLY A 87 14.22 12.92 -2.90
N MET A 88 13.44 11.84 -2.82
CA MET A 88 12.86 11.18 -3.99
C MET A 88 11.57 11.89 -4.43
N LEU A 89 11.56 12.42 -5.65
CA LEU A 89 10.53 13.36 -6.12
C LEU A 89 9.58 12.76 -7.17
N SER A 90 9.85 11.56 -7.67
CA SER A 90 9.06 10.88 -8.71
C SER A 90 7.96 9.99 -8.13
N ALA A 91 6.86 9.81 -8.86
CA ALA A 91 5.75 8.98 -8.40
C ALA A 91 5.72 7.58 -9.00
N CYS A 92 6.27 7.41 -10.20
CA CYS A 92 6.02 6.25 -11.04
C CYS A 92 7.33 5.55 -11.41
N PHE A 93 7.36 4.23 -11.26
CA PHE A 93 8.53 3.40 -11.53
C PHE A 93 8.10 2.06 -12.15
N VAL A 94 8.91 1.51 -13.05
CA VAL A 94 8.80 0.11 -13.49
C VAL A 94 10.11 -0.61 -13.21
N ILE A 95 10.02 -1.79 -12.58
CA ILE A 95 11.18 -2.61 -12.22
C ILE A 95 11.09 -3.96 -12.96
N PRO A 96 12.16 -4.39 -13.66
CA PRO A 96 12.16 -5.68 -14.32
C PRO A 96 12.17 -6.82 -13.30
N VAL A 97 11.53 -7.93 -13.66
CA VAL A 97 11.54 -9.17 -12.86
C VAL A 97 12.23 -10.25 -13.69
N GLU A 98 13.52 -10.46 -13.43
CA GLU A 98 14.31 -11.47 -14.16
C GLU A 98 13.99 -12.89 -13.70
N ASP A 99 14.09 -13.87 -14.61
CA ASP A 99 13.80 -15.30 -14.34
C ASP A 99 14.91 -16.03 -13.55
N SER A 100 15.23 -15.47 -12.37
CA SER A 100 16.18 -16.02 -11.39
C SER A 100 15.77 -15.60 -9.98
N ILE A 101 16.15 -16.38 -8.96
CA ILE A 101 15.86 -16.02 -7.56
C ILE A 101 16.53 -14.69 -7.20
N GLU A 102 17.77 -14.49 -7.61
CA GLU A 102 18.53 -13.26 -7.37
C GLU A 102 17.83 -12.06 -8.00
N GLY A 103 17.39 -12.17 -9.26
CA GLY A 103 16.67 -11.12 -9.96
C GLY A 103 15.31 -10.79 -9.32
N ILE A 104 14.55 -11.82 -8.95
CA ILE A 104 13.25 -11.66 -8.27
C ILE A 104 13.42 -10.92 -6.94
N PHE A 105 14.37 -11.34 -6.10
CA PHE A 105 14.57 -10.72 -4.79
C PHE A 105 15.24 -9.34 -4.88
N GLU A 106 16.07 -9.08 -5.89
CA GLU A 106 16.58 -7.72 -6.15
C GLU A 106 15.43 -6.79 -6.58
N ALA A 107 14.47 -7.27 -7.39
CA ALA A 107 13.28 -6.50 -7.72
C ALA A 107 12.38 -6.22 -6.50
N ILE A 108 12.23 -7.18 -5.57
CA ILE A 108 11.52 -6.97 -4.29
C ILE A 108 12.25 -5.91 -3.45
N LYS A 109 13.57 -5.99 -3.33
CA LYS A 109 14.39 -5.00 -2.61
C LYS A 109 14.27 -3.61 -3.23
N ALA A 110 14.36 -3.51 -4.56
CA ALA A 110 14.17 -2.27 -5.30
C ALA A 110 12.80 -1.65 -5.00
N THR A 111 11.75 -2.47 -5.06
CA THR A 111 10.37 -2.09 -4.72
C THR A 111 10.28 -1.53 -3.31
N ALA A 112 10.92 -2.18 -2.34
CA ALA A 112 10.91 -1.75 -0.96
C ALA A 112 11.51 -0.35 -0.75
N LEU A 113 12.62 -0.08 -1.42
CA LEU A 113 13.28 1.23 -1.35
C LEU A 113 12.45 2.34 -2.01
N ILE A 114 11.82 2.05 -3.15
CA ILE A 114 10.95 2.99 -3.88
C ILE A 114 9.70 3.32 -3.06
N GLN A 115 9.02 2.30 -2.53
CA GLN A 115 7.79 2.48 -1.76
C GLN A 115 8.04 3.14 -0.41
N LYS A 116 9.19 2.87 0.24
CA LYS A 116 9.63 3.62 1.43
C LYS A 116 9.69 5.12 1.16
N ALA A 117 10.04 5.52 -0.06
CA ALA A 117 10.10 6.91 -0.47
C ALA A 117 8.76 7.47 -1.00
N GLY A 118 7.71 6.64 -1.13
CA GLY A 118 6.37 7.03 -1.55
C GLY A 118 6.05 6.83 -3.03
N GLY A 119 6.94 6.15 -3.78
CA GLY A 119 6.74 5.80 -5.18
C GLY A 119 5.84 4.58 -5.37
N GLY A 120 5.14 4.52 -6.49
CA GLY A 120 4.38 3.36 -6.96
C GLY A 120 5.18 2.57 -8.00
N THR A 121 5.01 1.25 -8.01
CA THR A 121 5.85 0.33 -8.79
C THR A 121 5.06 -0.56 -9.73
N GLY A 122 5.53 -0.70 -10.96
CA GLY A 122 4.99 -1.60 -11.95
C GLY A 122 5.95 -2.74 -12.29
N PHE A 123 5.40 -3.89 -12.65
CA PHE A 123 6.16 -5.09 -12.98
C PHE A 123 5.55 -5.83 -14.17
N SER A 124 6.41 -6.27 -15.08
CA SER A 124 6.04 -7.35 -16.01
C SER A 124 6.54 -8.66 -15.43
N PHE A 125 5.62 -9.60 -15.23
CA PHE A 125 5.95 -10.95 -14.79
C PHE A 125 6.13 -11.91 -15.97
N SER A 126 6.06 -11.41 -17.20
CA SER A 126 6.07 -12.19 -18.44
C SER A 126 7.42 -12.85 -18.75
N ARG A 127 8.51 -12.42 -18.09
CA ARG A 127 9.84 -13.05 -18.21
C ARG A 127 9.96 -14.33 -17.40
N LEU A 128 9.18 -14.45 -16.32
CA LEU A 128 9.26 -15.58 -15.40
C LEU A 128 8.77 -16.85 -16.10
N ARG A 129 9.48 -17.96 -15.92
CA ARG A 129 9.07 -19.24 -16.50
C ARG A 129 7.74 -19.72 -15.88
N PRO A 130 6.93 -20.48 -16.63
CA PRO A 130 5.60 -20.85 -16.18
C PRO A 130 5.63 -21.96 -15.11
N GLN A 131 4.51 -22.18 -14.44
CA GLN A 131 4.35 -23.30 -13.52
C GLN A 131 4.69 -24.63 -14.19
N GLY A 132 5.34 -25.52 -13.43
CA GLY A 132 5.76 -26.84 -13.91
C GLY A 132 7.05 -26.81 -14.74
N ASP A 133 7.58 -25.65 -15.12
CA ASP A 133 8.83 -25.59 -15.88
C ASP A 133 10.05 -25.94 -15.00
N LEU A 134 11.06 -26.53 -15.64
CA LEU A 134 12.23 -27.11 -14.98
C LEU A 134 13.13 -26.04 -14.34
N VAL A 135 13.57 -26.32 -13.11
CA VAL A 135 14.60 -25.57 -12.40
C VAL A 135 15.90 -26.40 -12.40
N ARG A 136 16.80 -26.08 -13.34
CA ARG A 136 18.02 -26.87 -13.59
C ARG A 136 18.90 -27.07 -12.35
N SER A 137 18.96 -26.10 -11.46
CA SER A 137 19.81 -26.15 -10.25
C SER A 137 19.32 -27.13 -9.20
N SER A 138 18.00 -27.30 -9.05
CA SER A 138 17.38 -28.21 -8.07
C SER A 138 16.93 -29.53 -8.67
N GLY A 139 16.75 -29.60 -10.00
CA GLY A 139 16.13 -30.74 -10.69
C GLY A 139 14.61 -30.84 -10.49
N GLY A 140 14.00 -29.88 -9.79
CA GLY A 140 12.55 -29.78 -9.58
C GLY A 140 11.87 -28.84 -10.56
N THR A 141 10.61 -28.51 -10.29
CA THR A 141 9.77 -27.58 -11.08
C THR A 141 9.47 -26.30 -10.29
N THR A 142 9.02 -25.25 -10.97
CA THR A 142 8.58 -23.98 -10.34
C THR A 142 7.05 -23.89 -10.20
N GLU A 143 6.58 -23.06 -9.27
CA GLU A 143 5.14 -22.71 -9.12
C GLU A 143 4.68 -21.60 -10.08
N GLY A 144 5.62 -21.01 -10.83
CA GLY A 144 5.37 -19.98 -11.85
C GLY A 144 5.31 -18.56 -11.29
N PRO A 145 4.85 -17.58 -12.08
CA PRO A 145 4.91 -16.16 -11.73
C PRO A 145 4.02 -15.79 -10.54
N LEU A 146 2.83 -16.41 -10.42
CA LEU A 146 1.81 -16.05 -9.43
C LEU A 146 2.29 -16.21 -7.98
N SER A 147 3.07 -17.25 -7.69
CA SER A 147 3.63 -17.44 -6.34
C SER A 147 4.54 -16.27 -5.95
N PHE A 148 5.32 -15.73 -6.89
CA PHE A 148 6.19 -14.58 -6.63
C PHE A 148 5.40 -13.28 -6.49
N ILE A 149 4.33 -13.07 -7.27
CA ILE A 149 3.44 -11.90 -7.11
C ILE A 149 2.92 -11.81 -5.66
N GLN A 150 2.59 -12.95 -5.02
CA GLN A 150 2.18 -12.98 -3.61
C GLN A 150 3.31 -12.52 -2.67
N VAL A 151 4.56 -12.91 -2.95
CA VAL A 151 5.72 -12.47 -2.16
C VAL A 151 5.90 -10.96 -2.27
N PHE A 152 5.80 -10.38 -3.48
CA PHE A 152 5.83 -8.93 -3.66
C PHE A 152 4.69 -8.22 -2.90
N SER A 153 3.49 -8.79 -2.96
CA SER A 153 2.33 -8.25 -2.24
C SER A 153 2.57 -8.25 -0.73
N LYS A 154 3.07 -9.35 -0.15
CA LYS A 154 3.37 -9.42 1.28
C LYS A 154 4.52 -8.50 1.70
N ALA A 155 5.55 -8.35 0.86
CA ALA A 155 6.62 -7.39 1.10
C ALA A 155 6.08 -5.95 1.14
N THR A 156 5.21 -5.59 0.18
CA THR A 156 4.55 -4.29 0.11
C THR A 156 3.75 -3.99 1.38
N ASP A 157 2.95 -4.95 1.87
CA ASP A 157 2.16 -4.78 3.11
C ASP A 157 3.05 -4.54 4.35
N ALA A 158 4.23 -5.17 4.41
CA ALA A 158 5.16 -4.97 5.52
C ALA A 158 5.78 -3.57 5.54
N ILE A 159 6.09 -3.00 4.36
CA ILE A 159 6.70 -1.65 4.23
C ILE A 159 5.70 -0.55 4.64
N GLN A 160 4.41 -0.78 4.44
CA GLN A 160 3.35 0.19 4.71
C GLN A 160 3.25 0.61 6.18
N GLN A 161 3.76 -0.19 7.12
CA GLN A 161 3.62 0.05 8.57
C GLN A 161 4.39 1.27 9.12
N GLY A 162 5.02 2.07 8.27
CA GLY A 162 5.64 3.35 8.65
C GLY A 162 5.74 4.39 7.51
N ALA A 163 5.10 4.14 6.37
CA ALA A 163 5.19 5.01 5.19
C ALA A 163 4.05 6.05 5.16
N PHE A 164 4.31 7.23 4.57
CA PHE A 164 3.30 8.30 4.39
C PHE A 164 2.13 7.94 3.45
N ARG A 165 2.28 6.83 2.70
CA ARG A 165 1.32 6.35 1.70
C ARG A 165 1.32 4.82 1.66
N ARG A 166 0.14 4.24 1.42
CA ARG A 166 -0.02 2.82 1.08
C ARG A 166 0.71 2.53 -0.23
N GLY A 167 1.65 1.58 -0.24
CA GLY A 167 2.34 1.11 -1.45
C GLY A 167 1.32 0.56 -2.46
N ALA A 168 1.51 0.90 -3.73
CA ALA A 168 0.64 0.50 -4.83
C ALA A 168 1.48 -0.16 -5.91
N ASN A 169 1.00 -1.29 -6.43
CA ASN A 169 1.68 -2.04 -7.46
C ASN A 169 0.82 -2.21 -8.72
N MET A 170 1.46 -2.33 -9.88
CA MET A 170 0.87 -2.89 -11.11
C MET A 170 1.56 -4.21 -11.44
N GLY A 171 0.79 -5.26 -11.67
CA GLY A 171 1.28 -6.53 -12.20
C GLY A 171 0.73 -6.75 -13.60
N ILE A 172 1.63 -6.99 -14.56
CA ILE A 172 1.24 -7.28 -15.95
C ILE A 172 1.77 -8.65 -16.37
N LEU A 173 0.92 -9.42 -17.02
CA LEU A 173 1.28 -10.67 -17.69
C LEU A 173 0.76 -10.64 -19.12
N ARG A 174 1.61 -10.96 -20.09
CA ARG A 174 1.22 -10.99 -21.50
C ARG A 174 0.21 -12.10 -21.76
N VAL A 175 -0.70 -11.86 -22.71
CA VAL A 175 -1.74 -12.81 -23.10
C VAL A 175 -1.18 -14.12 -23.69
N ASP A 176 0.05 -14.09 -24.21
CA ASP A 176 0.76 -15.25 -24.76
C ASP A 176 1.62 -15.99 -23.72
N HIS A 177 1.47 -15.70 -22.42
CA HIS A 177 2.15 -16.42 -21.36
C HIS A 177 1.38 -17.71 -20.96
N PRO A 178 2.05 -18.86 -20.71
CA PRO A 178 1.34 -20.11 -20.38
C PRO A 178 0.49 -20.06 -19.10
N ASP A 179 0.84 -19.22 -18.13
CA ASP A 179 0.04 -18.99 -16.90
C ASP A 179 -1.05 -17.90 -17.04
N VAL A 180 -1.36 -17.42 -18.26
CA VAL A 180 -2.31 -16.30 -18.46
C VAL A 180 -3.69 -16.56 -17.82
N MET A 181 -4.24 -17.76 -17.95
CA MET A 181 -5.58 -18.06 -17.40
C MET A 181 -5.59 -17.98 -15.88
N ARG A 182 -4.58 -18.54 -15.22
CA ARG A 182 -4.43 -18.45 -13.76
C ARG A 182 -4.25 -17.01 -13.30
N PHE A 183 -3.58 -16.18 -14.12
CA PHE A 183 -3.38 -14.77 -13.83
C PHE A 183 -4.68 -13.96 -13.93
N ILE A 184 -5.52 -14.22 -14.93
CA ILE A 184 -6.82 -13.56 -15.09
C ILE A 184 -7.72 -13.83 -13.89
N THR A 185 -7.80 -15.09 -13.44
CA THR A 185 -8.63 -15.52 -12.31
C THR A 185 -7.96 -15.31 -10.94
N PHE A 186 -6.84 -14.58 -10.89
CA PHE A 186 -6.00 -14.56 -9.68
C PHE A 186 -6.63 -13.81 -8.52
N LYS A 187 -7.53 -12.87 -8.82
CA LYS A 187 -8.18 -11.98 -7.85
C LYS A 187 -9.66 -12.31 -7.60
N ASP A 188 -10.12 -13.48 -8.06
CA ASP A 188 -11.44 -14.03 -7.70
C ASP A 188 -11.56 -14.14 -6.18
N ASP A 189 -10.47 -14.56 -5.52
CA ASP A 189 -10.28 -14.37 -4.09
C ASP A 189 -9.93 -12.90 -3.80
N ARG A 190 -10.98 -12.12 -3.52
CA ARG A 190 -10.92 -10.68 -3.23
C ARG A 190 -10.06 -10.32 -2.00
N THR A 191 -9.66 -11.32 -1.19
CA THR A 191 -8.77 -11.11 -0.05
C THR A 191 -7.29 -11.09 -0.44
N ARG A 192 -6.96 -11.58 -1.64
CA ARG A 192 -5.59 -11.60 -2.19
C ARG A 192 -5.29 -10.29 -2.94
N LEU A 193 -4.01 -9.92 -2.95
CA LEU A 193 -3.49 -8.84 -3.79
C LEU A 193 -4.22 -7.48 -3.62
N THR A 194 -4.64 -7.14 -2.40
CA THR A 194 -5.34 -5.86 -2.12
C THR A 194 -4.48 -4.60 -2.34
N ASN A 195 -3.20 -4.77 -2.67
CA ASN A 195 -2.21 -3.72 -2.94
C ASN A 195 -1.66 -3.77 -4.39
N TYR A 196 -2.28 -4.57 -5.26
CA TYR A 196 -1.95 -4.71 -6.67
C TYR A 196 -3.15 -4.33 -7.53
N ASN A 197 -2.91 -3.58 -8.58
CA ASN A 197 -3.72 -3.63 -9.79
C ASN A 197 -3.12 -4.70 -10.71
N ILE A 198 -3.95 -5.49 -11.39
CA ILE A 198 -3.50 -6.45 -12.40
C ILE A 198 -4.04 -6.09 -13.78
N SER A 199 -3.24 -6.31 -14.82
CA SER A 199 -3.68 -6.14 -16.21
C SER A 199 -3.07 -7.15 -17.15
N VAL A 200 -3.84 -7.56 -18.15
CA VAL A 200 -3.35 -8.44 -19.22
C VAL A 200 -2.69 -7.59 -20.30
N GLY A 201 -1.44 -7.94 -20.65
CA GLY A 201 -0.71 -7.35 -21.78
C GLY A 201 -1.18 -7.98 -23.08
N VAL A 202 -2.11 -7.33 -23.77
CA VAL A 202 -2.71 -7.81 -25.02
C VAL A 202 -1.85 -7.40 -26.21
N THR A 203 -1.58 -8.36 -27.09
CA THR A 203 -0.72 -8.19 -28.27
C THR A 203 -1.55 -7.94 -29.53
N ASN A 204 -0.95 -7.29 -30.52
CA ASN A 204 -1.57 -7.10 -31.83
C ASN A 204 -1.84 -8.45 -32.52
N ARG A 205 -0.99 -9.45 -32.26
CA ARG A 205 -1.24 -10.83 -32.71
C ARG A 205 -2.58 -11.35 -32.18
N PHE A 206 -2.81 -11.27 -30.87
CA PHE A 206 -4.04 -11.76 -30.24
C PHE A 206 -5.28 -11.04 -30.78
N ILE A 207 -5.22 -9.71 -30.92
CA ILE A 207 -6.32 -8.91 -31.47
C ILE A 207 -6.64 -9.32 -32.92
N ASN A 208 -5.61 -9.50 -33.75
CA ASN A 208 -5.78 -9.92 -35.14
C ASN A 208 -6.40 -11.32 -35.25
N GLU A 209 -6.01 -12.25 -34.36
CA GLU A 209 -6.59 -13.58 -34.28
C GLU A 209 -8.04 -13.52 -33.80
N LEU A 210 -8.33 -12.75 -32.75
CA LEU A 210 -9.67 -12.54 -32.21
C LEU A 210 -10.65 -12.04 -33.28
N ARG A 211 -10.23 -11.08 -34.12
CA ARG A 211 -11.05 -10.52 -35.20
C ARG A 211 -11.25 -11.47 -36.37
N LYS A 212 -10.25 -12.30 -36.66
CA LYS A 212 -10.24 -13.16 -37.86
C LYS A 212 -10.93 -14.49 -37.62
N ASP A 213 -10.66 -15.11 -36.48
CA ASP A 213 -11.09 -16.47 -36.13
C ASP A 213 -11.05 -16.62 -34.60
N PRO A 214 -12.12 -16.21 -33.88
CA PRO A 214 -12.18 -16.30 -32.42
C PRO A 214 -12.13 -17.75 -31.92
N ASP A 215 -12.53 -18.73 -32.72
CA ASP A 215 -12.49 -20.16 -32.39
C ASP A 215 -11.09 -20.78 -32.56
N LYS A 216 -10.12 -20.00 -33.04
CA LYS A 216 -8.73 -20.45 -33.16
C LYS A 216 -8.16 -20.80 -31.79
N ILE A 217 -7.53 -21.97 -31.70
CA ILE A 217 -6.77 -22.39 -30.50
C ILE A 217 -5.66 -21.36 -30.21
N HIS A 218 -5.64 -20.85 -28.99
CA HIS A 218 -4.65 -19.89 -28.54
C HIS A 218 -3.30 -20.55 -28.31
N GLU A 219 -2.24 -19.88 -28.76
CA GLU A 219 -0.87 -20.34 -28.59
C GLU A 219 -0.14 -19.47 -27.57
N VAL A 220 0.61 -20.12 -26.69
CA VAL A 220 1.43 -19.50 -25.66
C VAL A 220 2.90 -19.81 -25.87
N LYS A 221 3.77 -18.90 -25.43
CA LYS A 221 5.23 -19.01 -25.55
C LYS A 221 5.85 -19.14 -24.18
N ASN A 222 6.58 -20.23 -23.93
CA ASN A 222 7.39 -20.32 -22.73
C ASN A 222 8.57 -19.33 -22.84
N PRO A 223 8.69 -18.33 -21.95
CA PRO A 223 9.68 -17.25 -22.09
C PRO A 223 11.12 -17.73 -21.96
N ARG A 224 11.36 -18.81 -21.20
CA ARG A 224 12.70 -19.39 -21.00
C ARG A 224 13.19 -20.19 -22.21
N THR A 225 12.32 -20.98 -22.83
CA THR A 225 12.68 -21.86 -23.96
C THR A 225 12.43 -21.23 -25.32
N GLY A 226 11.58 -20.21 -25.40
CA GLY A 226 11.09 -19.62 -26.63
C GLY A 226 10.14 -20.52 -27.44
N LYS A 227 9.77 -21.71 -26.93
CA LYS A 227 8.91 -22.66 -27.62
C LYS A 227 7.45 -22.23 -27.51
N TRP A 228 6.75 -22.28 -28.65
CA TRP A 228 5.31 -22.10 -28.74
C TRP A 228 4.58 -23.44 -28.54
N SER A 229 3.42 -23.38 -27.87
CA SER A 229 2.51 -24.51 -27.68
C SER A 229 1.08 -24.03 -27.60
N GLN A 230 0.13 -24.92 -27.85
CA GLN A 230 -1.30 -24.66 -27.64
C GLN A 230 -1.60 -24.61 -26.14
N LEU A 231 -2.50 -23.72 -25.72
CA LEU A 231 -2.88 -23.57 -24.31
C LEU A 231 -3.98 -24.57 -23.94
N GLU A 232 -3.61 -25.63 -23.24
CA GLU A 232 -4.53 -26.68 -22.80
C GLU A 232 -5.32 -26.25 -21.54
N LYS A 233 -6.59 -26.66 -21.46
CA LYS A 233 -7.43 -26.49 -20.29
C LYS A 233 -7.00 -27.47 -19.20
N THR A 234 -7.08 -27.03 -17.95
CA THR A 234 -6.80 -27.87 -16.78
C THR A 234 -8.05 -27.99 -15.93
N ASP A 235 -8.24 -29.14 -15.29
CA ASP A 235 -9.32 -29.34 -14.33
C ASP A 235 -9.03 -28.65 -12.97
N ALA A 236 -9.92 -28.82 -11.99
CA ALA A 236 -9.76 -28.24 -10.66
C ALA A 236 -8.55 -28.81 -9.88
N SER A 237 -8.04 -29.98 -10.24
CA SER A 237 -6.79 -30.56 -9.70
C SER A 237 -5.54 -30.04 -10.43
N GLY A 238 -5.70 -29.32 -11.54
CA GLY A 238 -4.60 -28.85 -12.38
C GLY A 238 -4.14 -29.86 -13.43
N GLU A 239 -4.89 -30.95 -13.64
CA GLU A 239 -4.56 -31.96 -14.65
C GLU A 239 -5.08 -31.57 -16.04
N PRO A 240 -4.36 -31.86 -17.13
CA PRO A 240 -4.79 -31.51 -18.49
C PRO A 240 -6.05 -32.25 -18.91
N THR A 241 -7.00 -31.55 -19.52
CA THR A 241 -8.29 -32.15 -19.91
C THR A 241 -8.32 -32.69 -21.34
N GLY A 242 -7.30 -32.40 -22.17
CA GLY A 242 -7.30 -32.66 -23.62
C GLY A 242 -8.06 -31.62 -24.45
N GLU A 243 -8.69 -30.63 -23.82
CA GLU A 243 -9.33 -29.50 -24.49
C GLU A 243 -8.41 -28.28 -24.48
N PHE A 244 -8.56 -27.37 -25.44
CA PHE A 244 -7.72 -26.19 -25.58
C PHE A 244 -8.52 -24.90 -25.48
N TRP A 245 -7.89 -23.87 -24.92
CA TRP A 245 -8.45 -22.53 -24.91
C TRP A 245 -8.37 -21.90 -26.30
N THR A 246 -9.48 -21.33 -26.75
CA THR A 246 -9.54 -20.50 -27.96
C THR A 246 -9.29 -19.03 -27.63
N VAL A 247 -8.95 -18.25 -28.65
CA VAL A 247 -8.72 -16.80 -28.49
C VAL A 247 -9.98 -16.09 -27.97
N GLY A 248 -11.16 -16.44 -28.49
CA GLY A 248 -12.45 -15.90 -28.08
C GLY A 248 -12.85 -16.27 -26.65
N GLU A 249 -12.56 -17.50 -26.22
CA GLU A 249 -12.80 -17.93 -24.84
C GLU A 249 -11.94 -17.13 -23.85
N ILE A 250 -10.63 -16.99 -24.11
CA ILE A 250 -9.74 -16.21 -23.24
C ILE A 250 -10.22 -14.76 -23.12
N TRP A 251 -10.61 -14.17 -24.25
CA TRP A 251 -11.12 -12.81 -24.26
C TRP A 251 -12.42 -12.67 -23.46
N SER A 252 -13.32 -13.64 -23.57
CA SER A 252 -14.57 -13.67 -22.80
C SER A 252 -14.29 -13.73 -21.30
N VAL A 253 -13.34 -14.59 -20.87
CA VAL A 253 -12.95 -14.70 -19.46
C VAL A 253 -12.37 -13.37 -18.94
N VAL A 254 -11.53 -12.67 -19.72
CA VAL A 254 -11.03 -11.34 -19.34
C VAL A 254 -12.18 -10.36 -19.09
N ILE A 255 -13.16 -10.31 -19.99
CA ILE A 255 -14.30 -9.39 -19.91
C ILE A 255 -15.20 -9.73 -18.71
N GLU A 256 -15.51 -11.01 -18.52
CA GLU A 256 -16.35 -11.50 -17.42
C GLU A 256 -15.75 -11.13 -16.06
N HIS A 257 -14.44 -11.34 -15.88
CA HIS A 257 -13.76 -11.02 -14.63
C HIS A 257 -13.67 -9.51 -14.38
N ALA A 258 -13.42 -8.73 -15.45
CA ALA A 258 -13.41 -7.28 -15.38
C ALA A 258 -14.81 -6.72 -15.03
N HIS A 259 -15.88 -7.32 -15.54
CA HIS A 259 -17.26 -7.00 -15.17
C HIS A 259 -17.57 -7.36 -13.72
N GLU A 260 -17.13 -8.53 -13.27
CA GLU A 260 -17.40 -9.02 -11.92
C GLU A 260 -16.65 -8.22 -10.85
N SER A 261 -15.39 -7.88 -11.10
CA SER A 261 -14.46 -7.40 -10.06
C SER A 261 -13.76 -6.07 -10.38
N GLY A 262 -13.89 -5.55 -11.61
CA GLY A 262 -13.11 -4.42 -12.12
C GLY A 262 -11.67 -4.77 -12.53
N GLU A 263 -11.29 -6.04 -12.47
CA GLU A 263 -9.97 -6.55 -12.85
C GLU A 263 -10.07 -7.92 -13.55
N PRO A 264 -9.11 -8.29 -14.41
CA PRO A 264 -7.94 -7.50 -14.80
C PRO A 264 -8.28 -6.34 -15.74
N GLY A 265 -7.47 -5.29 -15.69
CA GLY A 265 -7.44 -4.28 -16.77
C GLY A 265 -6.80 -4.84 -18.04
N VAL A 266 -6.85 -4.07 -19.13
CA VAL A 266 -6.21 -4.44 -20.40
C VAL A 266 -5.19 -3.37 -20.78
N ILE A 267 -3.98 -3.80 -21.16
CA ILE A 267 -2.93 -2.94 -21.68
C ILE A 267 -2.55 -3.44 -23.08
N PHE A 268 -2.65 -2.57 -24.09
CA PHE A 268 -2.30 -2.88 -25.48
C PHE A 268 -0.79 -2.70 -25.68
N ILE A 269 -0.03 -3.72 -25.27
CA ILE A 269 1.43 -3.60 -25.08
C ILE A 269 2.19 -3.35 -26.39
N ASP A 270 1.74 -3.93 -27.49
CA ASP A 270 2.37 -3.73 -28.79
C ASP A 270 2.11 -2.31 -29.31
N ARG A 271 0.90 -1.77 -29.12
CA ARG A 271 0.56 -0.38 -29.46
C ARG A 271 1.38 0.64 -28.66
N ILE A 272 1.61 0.37 -27.37
CA ILE A 272 2.51 1.18 -26.54
C ILE A 272 3.93 1.22 -27.13
N ASN A 273 4.44 0.07 -27.58
CA ASN A 273 5.78 -0.03 -28.15
C ASN A 273 5.88 0.53 -29.58
N GLU A 274 4.83 0.43 -30.39
CA GLU A 274 4.74 1.09 -31.69
C GLU A 274 4.87 2.60 -31.55
N GLN A 275 4.21 3.18 -30.54
CA GLN A 275 4.23 4.61 -30.22
C GLN A 275 5.35 5.02 -29.24
N ASN A 276 6.29 4.13 -28.92
CA ASN A 276 7.45 4.47 -28.10
C ASN A 276 8.47 5.28 -28.92
N PRO A 277 8.72 6.58 -28.67
CA PRO A 277 9.72 7.36 -29.39
C PRO A 277 11.18 6.93 -29.15
N ILE A 278 11.48 6.21 -28.07
CA ILE A 278 12.85 5.82 -27.69
C ILE A 278 13.04 4.31 -27.79
N LYS A 279 12.71 3.73 -28.94
CA LYS A 279 12.88 2.28 -29.22
C LYS A 279 14.33 1.81 -29.08
N ASN A 280 15.28 2.72 -29.27
CA ASN A 280 16.72 2.50 -29.04
C ASN A 280 17.07 2.17 -27.58
N VAL A 281 16.24 2.54 -26.60
CA VAL A 281 16.45 2.22 -25.18
C VAL A 281 15.96 0.81 -24.83
N GLY A 282 14.94 0.31 -25.53
CA GLY A 282 14.38 -1.03 -25.35
C GLY A 282 12.87 -1.07 -25.44
N GLU A 283 12.30 -2.22 -25.10
CA GLU A 283 10.84 -2.44 -25.05
C GLU A 283 10.26 -2.02 -23.69
N ILE A 284 9.05 -1.48 -23.74
CA ILE A 284 8.21 -1.22 -22.57
C ILE A 284 7.40 -2.48 -22.30
N GLU A 285 7.58 -3.06 -21.11
CA GLU A 285 6.94 -4.33 -20.74
C GLU A 285 5.82 -4.17 -19.69
N ALA A 286 5.75 -3.01 -19.04
CA ALA A 286 4.77 -2.73 -18.00
C ALA A 286 4.45 -1.23 -17.86
N THR A 287 3.43 -0.92 -17.07
CA THR A 287 3.08 0.43 -16.64
C THR A 287 3.27 0.58 -15.14
N ASN A 288 3.29 1.82 -14.65
CA ASN A 288 3.11 2.12 -13.23
C ASN A 288 1.70 1.69 -12.72
N PRO A 289 1.43 1.80 -11.39
CA PRO A 289 0.17 1.35 -10.77
C PRO A 289 -1.13 1.82 -11.42
N CYS A 290 -1.16 3.03 -11.98
CA CYS A 290 -2.39 3.65 -12.49
C CYS A 290 -2.52 3.60 -14.02
N GLY A 291 -1.55 2.98 -14.73
CA GLY A 291 -1.62 2.73 -16.17
C GLY A 291 -1.21 3.90 -17.07
N GLU A 292 -1.01 5.10 -16.51
CA GLU A 292 -0.72 6.33 -17.24
C GLU A 292 0.75 6.47 -17.67
N GLN A 293 1.66 5.73 -17.05
CA GLN A 293 3.08 5.69 -17.37
C GLN A 293 3.51 4.29 -17.80
N PRO A 294 3.48 3.98 -19.10
CA PRO A 294 4.25 2.89 -19.68
C PRO A 294 5.73 3.27 -19.62
N LEU A 295 6.53 2.46 -18.93
CA LEU A 295 7.92 2.77 -18.59
C LEU A 295 8.85 1.62 -18.96
N HIS A 296 10.06 1.96 -19.39
CA HIS A 296 11.14 1.00 -19.57
C HIS A 296 11.59 0.41 -18.21
N PRO A 297 12.25 -0.75 -18.21
CA PRO A 297 12.90 -1.28 -17.00
C PRO A 297 13.81 -0.26 -16.31
N TYR A 298 13.62 -0.07 -15.00
CA TYR A 298 14.28 0.94 -14.15
C TYR A 298 13.96 2.41 -14.49
N ASP A 299 13.08 2.68 -15.45
CA ASP A 299 12.68 4.04 -15.79
C ASP A 299 11.72 4.59 -14.72
N SER A 300 11.67 5.92 -14.64
CA SER A 300 10.81 6.63 -13.70
C SER A 300 10.20 7.86 -14.34
N CYS A 301 9.11 8.35 -13.74
CA CYS A 301 8.50 9.60 -14.16
C CYS A 301 8.09 10.44 -12.95
N ASN A 302 8.52 11.71 -12.96
CA ASN A 302 7.92 12.76 -12.15
C ASN A 302 6.73 13.37 -12.89
N LEU A 303 5.63 13.57 -12.16
CA LEU A 303 4.38 14.06 -12.71
C LEU A 303 4.03 15.42 -12.15
N GLY A 304 3.22 16.16 -12.90
CA GLY A 304 2.54 17.37 -12.43
C GLY A 304 1.30 17.65 -13.25
N SER A 305 0.38 18.44 -12.71
CA SER A 305 -0.92 18.66 -13.35
C SER A 305 -1.35 20.12 -13.29
N VAL A 306 -1.81 20.64 -14.43
CA VAL A 306 -2.38 21.99 -14.58
C VAL A 306 -3.85 21.98 -14.19
N ASN A 307 -4.29 22.96 -13.40
CA ASN A 307 -5.68 23.11 -13.00
C ASN A 307 -6.46 23.91 -14.06
N LEU A 308 -7.29 23.23 -14.85
CA LEU A 308 -8.05 23.85 -15.92
C LEU A 308 -9.20 24.73 -15.41
N GLY A 309 -9.82 24.35 -14.29
CA GLY A 309 -10.99 25.04 -13.77
C GLY A 309 -10.73 26.51 -13.42
N ILE A 310 -9.51 26.87 -13.00
CA ILE A 310 -9.15 28.25 -12.68
C ILE A 310 -8.83 29.11 -13.90
N LEU A 311 -8.68 28.50 -15.08
CA LEU A 311 -8.37 29.19 -16.33
C LEU A 311 -9.63 29.63 -17.07
N VAL A 312 -10.82 29.26 -16.59
CA VAL A 312 -12.07 29.82 -17.08
C VAL A 312 -12.32 31.15 -16.36
N LYS A 313 -12.29 32.23 -17.13
CA LYS A 313 -12.49 33.61 -16.67
C LYS A 313 -13.80 34.16 -17.22
N ASP A 314 -14.35 35.16 -16.53
CA ASP A 314 -15.44 35.97 -17.07
C ASP A 314 -14.85 37.08 -17.95
N VAL A 315 -15.19 37.08 -19.23
CA VAL A 315 -14.84 38.13 -20.20
C VAL A 315 -16.15 38.67 -20.78
N ASP A 316 -16.47 39.92 -20.48
CA ASP A 316 -17.70 40.60 -20.91
C ASP A 316 -18.99 39.83 -20.56
N GLY A 317 -19.04 39.19 -19.38
CA GLY A 317 -20.18 38.42 -18.90
C GLY A 317 -20.27 37.02 -19.50
N LYS A 318 -19.23 36.55 -20.20
CA LYS A 318 -19.17 35.22 -20.80
C LYS A 318 -18.00 34.40 -20.25
N PRO A 319 -18.25 33.14 -19.82
CA PRO A 319 -17.17 32.26 -19.42
C PRO A 319 -16.30 31.93 -20.63
N THR A 320 -15.01 32.26 -20.54
CA THR A 320 -14.03 32.06 -21.61
C THR A 320 -12.79 31.39 -21.03
N PHE A 321 -12.28 30.37 -21.73
CA PHE A 321 -11.04 29.70 -21.34
C PHE A 321 -9.81 30.53 -21.76
N ASP A 322 -8.91 30.78 -20.81
CA ASP A 322 -7.67 31.54 -21.04
C ASP A 322 -6.57 30.65 -21.61
N TRP A 323 -6.52 30.58 -22.94
CA TRP A 323 -5.53 29.80 -23.68
C TRP A 323 -4.11 30.34 -23.52
N ASP A 324 -3.91 31.65 -23.39
CA ASP A 324 -2.57 32.24 -23.31
C ASP A 324 -1.92 31.94 -21.94
N GLU A 325 -2.69 32.07 -20.87
CA GLU A 325 -2.26 31.66 -19.53
C GLU A 325 -2.01 30.16 -19.47
N TYR A 326 -2.85 29.33 -20.12
CA TYR A 326 -2.64 27.89 -20.18
C TYR A 326 -1.28 27.54 -20.78
N LYS A 327 -0.95 28.13 -21.94
CA LYS A 327 0.34 27.96 -22.61
C LYS A 327 1.50 28.38 -21.72
N SER A 328 1.42 29.56 -21.11
CA SER A 328 2.44 30.05 -20.18
C SER A 328 2.71 29.06 -19.03
N ILE A 329 1.64 28.55 -18.41
CA ILE A 329 1.75 27.54 -17.34
C ILE A 329 2.42 26.26 -17.86
N ILE A 330 2.10 25.80 -19.07
CA ILE A 330 2.69 24.59 -19.67
C ILE A 330 4.21 24.72 -19.81
N HIS A 331 4.68 25.87 -20.28
CA HIS A 331 6.12 26.13 -20.46
C HIS A 331 6.85 26.12 -19.11
N THR A 332 6.36 26.88 -18.12
CA THR A 332 6.97 26.91 -16.79
C THR A 332 6.88 25.54 -16.08
N SER A 333 5.78 24.81 -16.25
CA SER A 333 5.60 23.48 -15.64
C SER A 333 6.48 22.42 -16.29
N THR A 334 6.71 22.50 -17.61
CA THR A 334 7.67 21.64 -18.31
C THR A 334 9.09 21.84 -17.77
N ARG A 335 9.53 23.10 -17.60
CA ARG A 335 10.82 23.42 -16.95
C ARG A 335 10.87 22.89 -15.52
N PHE A 336 9.82 23.09 -14.73
CA PHE A 336 9.73 22.56 -13.36
C PHE A 336 9.97 21.05 -13.33
N LEU A 337 9.32 20.30 -14.22
CA LEU A 337 9.46 18.85 -14.27
C LEU A 337 10.83 18.40 -14.79
N ASP A 338 11.46 19.12 -15.71
CA ASP A 338 12.85 18.85 -16.11
C ASP A 338 13.84 19.12 -14.96
N ASP A 339 13.63 20.20 -14.21
CA ASP A 339 14.43 20.55 -13.03
C ASP A 339 14.32 19.50 -11.92
N VAL A 340 13.14 18.90 -11.75
CA VAL A 340 12.93 17.82 -10.80
C VAL A 340 13.89 16.67 -11.06
N ILE A 341 14.19 16.33 -12.32
CA ILE A 341 15.12 15.23 -12.66
C ILE A 341 16.52 15.52 -12.11
N GLU A 342 16.96 16.78 -12.17
CA GLU A 342 18.31 17.19 -11.74
C GLU A 342 18.49 17.12 -10.22
N VAL A 343 17.48 17.54 -9.45
CA VAL A 343 17.56 17.60 -8.00
C VAL A 343 17.03 16.34 -7.30
N ASN A 344 16.52 15.37 -8.05
CA ASN A 344 15.96 14.13 -7.53
C ASN A 344 17.03 13.28 -6.84
N ARG A 345 16.66 12.59 -5.76
CA ARG A 345 17.48 11.53 -5.15
C ARG A 345 16.80 10.19 -5.36
N TYR A 346 17.18 9.51 -6.43
CA TYR A 346 16.65 8.19 -6.73
C TYR A 346 17.18 7.13 -5.75
N PRO A 347 16.35 6.16 -5.36
CA PRO A 347 16.72 5.14 -4.38
C PRO A 347 17.73 4.11 -4.92
N LEU A 348 17.90 4.02 -6.24
CA LEU A 348 18.76 3.05 -6.92
C LEU A 348 19.57 3.74 -8.02
N PRO A 349 20.87 3.42 -8.18
CA PRO A 349 21.71 3.96 -9.24
C PRO A 349 21.18 3.66 -10.66
N GLN A 350 20.57 2.50 -10.87
CA GLN A 350 19.99 2.12 -12.17
C GLN A 350 18.86 3.06 -12.56
N ILE A 351 18.03 3.45 -11.59
CA ILE A 351 16.92 4.39 -11.80
C ILE A 351 17.47 5.79 -12.06
N ASP A 352 18.48 6.23 -11.30
CA ASP A 352 19.13 7.53 -11.52
C ASP A 352 19.68 7.63 -12.96
N ASN A 353 20.43 6.61 -13.38
CA ASN A 353 21.01 6.55 -14.72
C ASN A 353 19.93 6.53 -15.81
N MET A 354 18.90 5.67 -15.67
CA MET A 354 17.82 5.59 -16.65
C MET A 354 17.05 6.90 -16.75
N SER A 355 16.65 7.47 -15.62
CA SER A 355 15.86 8.72 -15.58
C SER A 355 16.63 9.90 -16.16
N LYS A 356 17.95 9.99 -15.96
CA LYS A 356 18.79 11.03 -16.58
C LYS A 356 19.05 10.77 -18.06
N THR A 357 19.02 9.52 -18.49
CA THR A 357 19.22 9.10 -19.89
C THR A 357 17.99 9.38 -20.74
N THR A 358 16.79 9.06 -20.24
CA THR A 358 15.52 9.25 -20.95
C THR A 358 14.92 10.62 -20.71
N ARG A 359 15.17 11.22 -19.54
CA ARG A 359 14.61 12.50 -19.09
C ARG A 359 13.09 12.60 -19.23
N ARG A 360 12.40 11.50 -18.96
CA ARG A 360 10.95 11.41 -19.08
C ARG A 360 10.26 12.29 -18.03
N ILE A 361 9.29 13.08 -18.46
CA ILE A 361 8.40 13.84 -17.57
C ILE A 361 6.93 13.56 -17.93
N GLY A 362 6.03 13.82 -16.99
CA GLY A 362 4.60 13.58 -17.16
C GLY A 362 3.77 14.79 -16.74
N LEU A 363 3.62 15.74 -17.65
CA LEU A 363 2.71 16.87 -17.48
C LEU A 363 1.29 16.47 -17.91
N GLY A 364 0.33 16.70 -17.02
CA GLY A 364 -1.09 16.42 -17.27
C GLY A 364 -1.99 17.58 -16.85
N VAL A 365 -3.28 17.29 -16.73
CA VAL A 365 -4.30 18.23 -16.27
C VAL A 365 -5.13 17.67 -15.12
N MET A 366 -5.80 18.56 -14.41
CA MET A 366 -6.86 18.30 -13.44
C MET A 366 -7.88 19.44 -13.52
N GLY A 367 -9.03 19.31 -12.86
CA GLY A 367 -10.06 20.33 -12.90
C GLY A 367 -10.83 20.38 -14.23
N PHE A 368 -10.79 19.31 -15.05
CA PHE A 368 -11.45 19.28 -16.36
C PHE A 368 -12.97 19.39 -16.25
N ALA A 369 -13.60 18.64 -15.34
CA ALA A 369 -15.05 18.72 -15.11
C ALA A 369 -15.46 20.13 -14.63
N ASP A 370 -14.65 20.76 -13.76
CA ASP A 370 -14.93 22.13 -13.31
C ASP A 370 -14.84 23.15 -14.45
N ALA A 371 -13.89 22.97 -15.38
CA ALA A 371 -13.77 23.84 -16.54
C ALA A 371 -14.99 23.73 -17.45
N LEU A 372 -15.43 22.49 -17.73
CA LEU A 372 -16.64 22.22 -18.51
C LEU A 372 -17.88 22.86 -17.89
N TYR A 373 -18.10 22.67 -16.58
CA TYR A 373 -19.22 23.28 -15.87
C TYR A 373 -19.22 24.80 -15.95
N LYS A 374 -18.04 25.44 -15.79
CA LYS A 374 -17.94 26.90 -15.89
C LYS A 374 -18.20 27.41 -17.30
N LEU A 375 -17.83 26.64 -18.31
CA LEU A 375 -18.06 26.99 -19.72
C LEU A 375 -19.50 26.69 -20.18
N GLY A 376 -20.29 25.99 -19.37
CA GLY A 376 -21.64 25.56 -19.76
C GLY A 376 -21.63 24.38 -20.75
N ILE A 377 -20.55 23.59 -20.77
CA ILE A 377 -20.38 22.46 -21.68
C ILE A 377 -20.62 21.15 -20.93
N ALA A 378 -21.51 20.29 -21.43
CA ALA A 378 -21.76 18.97 -20.87
C ALA A 378 -20.58 18.01 -21.17
N TYR A 379 -20.18 17.18 -20.20
CA TYR A 379 -19.06 16.23 -20.36
C TYR A 379 -19.32 15.21 -21.48
N ASN A 380 -20.54 14.65 -21.50
CA ASN A 380 -21.04 13.65 -22.44
C ASN A 380 -21.62 14.30 -23.70
N SER A 381 -20.87 15.18 -24.33
CA SER A 381 -21.26 15.87 -25.57
C SER A 381 -20.10 15.97 -26.56
N GLU A 382 -20.42 16.14 -27.84
CA GLU A 382 -19.42 16.38 -28.90
C GLU A 382 -18.59 17.64 -28.63
N GLU A 383 -19.21 18.69 -28.06
CA GLU A 383 -18.49 19.90 -27.66
C GLU A 383 -17.52 19.63 -26.51
N GLY A 384 -17.93 18.82 -25.52
CA GLY A 384 -17.07 18.37 -24.43
C GLY A 384 -15.87 17.55 -24.92
N LEU A 385 -16.11 16.62 -25.86
CA LEU A 385 -15.04 15.85 -26.51
C LEU A 385 -14.07 16.75 -27.28
N ALA A 386 -14.58 17.66 -28.12
CA ALA A 386 -13.78 18.57 -28.91
C ALA A 386 -12.95 19.51 -28.01
N PHE A 387 -13.51 19.97 -26.90
CA PHE A 387 -12.78 20.76 -25.92
C PHE A 387 -11.67 19.94 -25.24
N GLY A 388 -11.97 18.71 -24.79
CA GLY A 388 -10.99 17.79 -24.21
C GLY A 388 -9.83 17.48 -25.16
N GLU A 389 -10.14 17.15 -26.42
CA GLU A 389 -9.14 16.93 -27.46
C GLU A 389 -8.24 18.15 -27.66
N ARG A 390 -8.85 19.35 -27.73
CA ARG A 390 -8.09 20.59 -27.91
C ARG A 390 -7.22 20.94 -26.70
N ILE A 391 -7.68 20.70 -25.49
CA ILE A 391 -6.88 20.86 -24.27
C ILE A 391 -5.62 20.00 -24.35
N MET A 392 -5.78 18.72 -24.69
CA MET A 392 -4.65 17.79 -24.76
C MET A 392 -3.71 18.11 -25.92
N GLN A 393 -4.24 18.49 -27.08
CA GLN A 393 -3.43 18.92 -28.22
C GLN A 393 -2.54 20.11 -27.84
N VAL A 394 -3.10 21.16 -27.24
CA VAL A 394 -2.34 22.34 -26.80
C VAL A 394 -1.32 21.97 -25.72
N LEU A 395 -1.68 21.09 -24.78
CA LEU A 395 -0.74 20.58 -23.77
C LEU A 395 0.48 19.92 -24.42
N ASN A 396 0.23 19.06 -25.40
CA ASN A 396 1.27 18.28 -26.06
C ASN A 396 2.19 19.16 -26.90
N ASP A 397 1.60 19.97 -27.79
CA ASP A 397 2.34 20.84 -28.71
C ASP A 397 3.22 21.84 -27.93
N GLU A 398 2.66 22.48 -26.91
CA GLU A 398 3.38 23.52 -26.14
C GLU A 398 4.39 22.92 -25.16
N SER A 399 4.14 21.71 -24.62
CA SER A 399 5.13 21.04 -23.78
C SER A 399 6.31 20.51 -24.61
N HIS A 400 6.09 20.04 -25.84
CA HIS A 400 7.19 19.73 -26.75
C HIS A 400 7.96 20.98 -27.15
N LEU A 401 7.28 22.09 -27.45
CA LEU A 401 7.94 23.37 -27.75
C LEU A 401 8.80 23.83 -26.58
N ALA A 402 8.26 23.80 -25.35
CA ALA A 402 9.01 24.11 -24.15
C ALA A 402 10.23 23.19 -23.97
N SER A 403 10.09 21.90 -24.29
CA SER A 403 11.19 20.94 -24.23
C SER A 403 12.25 21.15 -25.33
N GLU A 404 11.85 21.63 -26.52
CA GLU A 404 12.79 22.06 -27.57
C GLU A 404 13.57 23.31 -27.14
N MET A 405 12.90 24.29 -26.54
CA MET A 405 13.56 25.48 -25.96
C MET A 405 14.55 25.10 -24.86
N LEU A 406 14.19 24.14 -23.99
CA LEU A 406 15.10 23.61 -22.98
C LEU A 406 16.28 22.85 -23.61
N ALA A 407 16.09 22.20 -24.77
CA ALA A 407 17.19 21.54 -25.47
C ALA A 407 18.20 22.54 -26.03
N GLU A 408 17.75 23.71 -26.47
CA GLU A 408 18.65 24.80 -26.88
C GLU A 408 19.46 25.35 -25.70
N GLU A 409 18.84 25.40 -24.50
CA GLU A 409 19.50 25.89 -23.28
C GLU A 409 20.43 24.84 -22.65
N ARG A 410 20.01 23.58 -22.59
CA ARG A 410 20.59 22.53 -21.73
C ARG A 410 21.04 21.28 -22.49
N GLY A 411 20.83 21.23 -23.80
CA GLY A 411 21.10 20.07 -24.67
C GLY A 411 19.94 19.06 -24.70
N VAL A 412 19.90 18.23 -25.75
CA VAL A 412 18.92 17.13 -25.88
C VAL A 412 19.10 16.05 -24.78
N PHE A 413 18.10 15.20 -24.58
CA PHE A 413 18.27 14.05 -23.66
C PHE A 413 19.34 13.06 -24.18
N PRO A 414 20.09 12.37 -23.30
CA PRO A 414 21.20 11.51 -23.72
C PRO A 414 20.84 10.38 -24.70
N ALA A 415 19.66 9.77 -24.58
CA ALA A 415 19.20 8.72 -25.50
C ALA A 415 18.51 9.26 -26.78
N TRP A 416 18.70 10.53 -27.14
CA TRP A 416 18.08 11.13 -28.32
C TRP A 416 18.60 10.54 -29.63
N GLU A 417 19.89 10.20 -29.71
CA GLU A 417 20.48 9.54 -30.88
C GLU A 417 19.91 8.11 -31.04
N GLY A 418 19.40 7.81 -32.23
CA GLY A 418 18.67 6.59 -32.56
C GLY A 418 17.18 6.60 -32.24
N SER A 419 16.66 7.67 -31.61
CA SER A 419 15.25 7.82 -31.28
C SER A 419 14.41 8.27 -32.48
N ASP A 420 13.09 8.15 -32.38
CA ASP A 420 12.16 8.68 -33.38
C ASP A 420 12.15 10.22 -33.39
N TRP A 421 12.58 10.88 -32.31
CA TRP A 421 12.78 12.34 -32.26
C TRP A 421 13.93 12.79 -33.16
N GLU A 422 15.04 12.04 -33.16
CA GLU A 422 16.16 12.29 -34.08
C GLU A 422 15.73 12.09 -35.53
N LYS A 423 15.00 11.00 -35.83
CA LYS A 423 14.49 10.74 -37.18
C LYS A 423 13.56 11.84 -37.68
N ALA A 424 12.78 12.44 -36.77
CA ALA A 424 11.93 13.59 -37.05
C ALA A 424 12.70 14.93 -37.12
N GLY A 425 14.00 14.95 -36.79
CA GLY A 425 14.82 16.15 -36.76
C GLY A 425 14.50 17.12 -35.61
N ARG A 426 13.72 16.68 -34.61
CA ARG A 426 13.29 17.50 -33.47
C ARG A 426 14.28 17.38 -32.33
N LYS A 427 14.97 18.46 -31.98
CA LYS A 427 15.91 18.51 -30.85
C LYS A 427 15.15 18.81 -29.56
N ILE A 428 14.89 17.78 -28.76
CA ILE A 428 14.04 17.87 -27.58
C ILE A 428 14.80 17.46 -26.29
N ARG A 429 14.46 18.09 -25.15
CA ARG A 429 15.12 17.85 -23.85
C ARG A 429 14.58 16.62 -23.14
N ASN A 430 13.34 16.22 -23.43
CA ASN A 430 12.63 15.15 -22.72
C ASN A 430 12.11 14.12 -23.73
N SER A 431 12.29 12.83 -23.46
CA SER A 431 11.81 11.78 -24.38
C SER A 431 10.28 11.70 -24.48
N TYR A 432 9.57 12.12 -23.43
CA TYR A 432 8.12 12.27 -23.34
C TYR A 432 7.85 13.48 -22.46
N THR A 433 6.76 14.19 -22.74
CA THR A 433 6.36 15.35 -21.93
C THR A 433 4.98 15.20 -21.29
N THR A 434 4.06 14.45 -21.89
CA THR A 434 2.65 14.45 -21.49
C THR A 434 2.09 13.11 -21.00
N THR A 435 1.12 13.19 -20.09
CA THR A 435 0.36 12.06 -19.51
C THR A 435 -0.90 12.57 -18.83
N ILE A 436 -1.88 11.71 -18.58
CA ILE A 436 -3.03 12.05 -17.73
C ILE A 436 -3.07 11.12 -16.51
N ALA A 437 -2.79 11.68 -15.33
CA ALA A 437 -2.80 10.96 -14.07
C ALA A 437 -4.15 11.13 -13.32
N PRO A 438 -4.47 10.26 -12.34
CA PRO A 438 -5.70 10.37 -11.55
C PRO A 438 -5.79 11.65 -10.72
N THR A 439 -4.64 12.18 -10.30
CA THR A 439 -4.50 13.37 -9.43
C THR A 439 -5.21 13.31 -8.07
N GLY A 440 -5.63 12.13 -7.60
CA GLY A 440 -6.60 11.98 -6.50
C GLY A 440 -6.27 12.66 -5.16
N THR A 441 -5.01 13.01 -4.85
CA THR A 441 -4.70 13.87 -3.68
C THR A 441 -4.35 15.31 -4.06
N ILE A 442 -3.70 15.55 -5.20
CA ILE A 442 -3.28 16.90 -5.58
C ILE A 442 -4.46 17.74 -6.08
N SER A 443 -5.50 17.12 -6.66
CA SER A 443 -6.75 17.79 -7.00
C SER A 443 -7.49 18.30 -5.77
N ILE A 444 -7.40 17.58 -4.64
CA ILE A 444 -7.92 18.02 -3.33
C ILE A 444 -7.17 19.25 -2.83
N ILE A 445 -5.84 19.26 -2.96
CA ILE A 445 -5.01 20.41 -2.57
C ILE A 445 -5.36 21.62 -3.45
N ALA A 446 -5.57 21.40 -4.74
CA ALA A 446 -5.98 22.43 -5.68
C ALA A 446 -7.46 22.82 -5.60
N GLY A 447 -8.28 22.06 -4.87
CA GLY A 447 -9.73 22.27 -4.74
C GLY A 447 -10.48 22.12 -6.07
N CYS A 448 -10.21 21.05 -6.83
CA CYS A 448 -10.82 20.77 -8.13
C CYS A 448 -11.04 19.27 -8.36
N SER A 449 -11.74 18.94 -9.45
CA SER A 449 -11.94 17.59 -9.98
C SER A 449 -10.63 16.91 -10.37
N GLY A 450 -10.60 15.58 -10.30
CA GLY A 450 -9.40 14.79 -10.54
C GLY A 450 -9.17 14.48 -12.02
N GLY A 451 -7.99 14.80 -12.54
CA GLY A 451 -7.59 14.41 -13.89
C GLY A 451 -8.56 14.91 -14.95
N ILE A 452 -8.93 14.00 -15.85
CA ILE A 452 -10.02 14.17 -16.84
C ILE A 452 -11.29 13.43 -16.43
N GLU A 453 -11.37 12.94 -15.19
CA GLU A 453 -12.55 12.24 -14.70
C GLU A 453 -13.71 13.24 -14.53
N PRO A 454 -14.95 12.84 -14.84
CA PRO A 454 -16.11 13.60 -14.38
C PRO A 454 -16.22 13.54 -12.86
N MET A 455 -17.00 14.44 -12.29
CA MET A 455 -17.27 14.38 -10.85
C MET A 455 -18.00 13.06 -10.53
N PHE A 456 -17.51 12.31 -9.55
CA PHE A 456 -18.23 11.11 -9.08
C PHE A 456 -19.57 11.48 -8.42
N SER A 457 -19.56 12.54 -7.61
CA SER A 457 -20.77 13.20 -7.10
C SER A 457 -20.50 14.70 -6.92
N LEU A 458 -21.53 15.52 -7.10
CA LEU A 458 -21.47 16.96 -6.87
C LEU A 458 -21.46 17.33 -5.39
N ALA A 459 -21.90 16.41 -4.52
CA ALA A 459 -21.79 16.56 -3.08
C ALA A 459 -21.23 15.27 -2.49
N PHE A 460 -20.25 15.38 -1.61
CA PHE A 460 -19.69 14.22 -0.91
C PHE A 460 -19.36 14.52 0.54
N GLN A 461 -19.49 13.49 1.37
CA GLN A 461 -19.09 13.53 2.76
C GLN A 461 -17.70 12.90 2.89
N ARG A 462 -16.70 13.71 3.22
CA ARG A 462 -15.39 13.19 3.60
C ARG A 462 -15.32 13.01 5.09
N GLN A 463 -15.09 11.77 5.51
CA GLN A 463 -14.70 11.51 6.88
C GLN A 463 -13.25 11.94 7.06
N VAL A 464 -13.05 13.18 7.48
CA VAL A 464 -11.72 13.74 7.64
C VAL A 464 -11.15 13.30 8.99
N MET A 465 -11.91 13.27 10.07
CA MET A 465 -11.37 12.94 11.41
C MET A 465 -12.24 11.97 12.21
N LYS A 466 -11.72 11.49 13.33
CA LYS A 466 -12.49 11.34 14.56
C LYS A 466 -12.13 12.54 15.45
N ASP A 467 -13.09 13.26 16.00
CA ASP A 467 -12.85 14.38 16.93
C ASP A 467 -12.05 13.89 18.17
N THR A 468 -11.68 14.80 19.07
CA THR A 468 -11.00 14.45 20.33
C THR A 468 -11.79 13.46 21.22
N GLN A 469 -13.04 13.16 20.86
CA GLN A 469 -13.93 12.19 21.52
C GLN A 469 -14.13 10.90 20.68
N GLY A 470 -13.42 10.74 19.56
CA GLY A 470 -13.52 9.54 18.74
C GLY A 470 -14.65 9.55 17.70
N ARG A 471 -15.34 10.69 17.46
CA ARG A 471 -16.48 10.79 16.52
C ARG A 471 -16.08 11.27 15.13
N PRO A 472 -16.50 10.61 14.05
CA PRO A 472 -16.24 11.04 12.68
C PRO A 472 -16.49 12.55 12.46
N THR A 473 -15.47 13.35 12.17
CA THR A 473 -15.65 14.69 11.61
C THR A 473 -15.95 14.49 10.13
N ILE A 474 -17.23 14.62 9.82
CA ILE A 474 -17.75 14.56 8.46
C ILE A 474 -17.71 15.97 7.90
N MET A 475 -16.91 16.20 6.87
CA MET A 475 -16.90 17.45 6.12
C MET A 475 -17.73 17.24 4.86
N ARG A 476 -18.84 17.98 4.76
CA ARG A 476 -19.67 18.02 3.57
C ARG A 476 -19.05 19.02 2.60
N GLU A 477 -18.75 18.56 1.39
CA GLU A 477 -18.22 19.39 0.31
C GLU A 477 -19.17 19.32 -0.87
N VAL A 478 -19.55 20.49 -1.39
CA VAL A 478 -20.38 20.64 -2.59
C VAL A 478 -19.50 21.25 -3.67
N ASN A 479 -19.66 20.83 -4.91
CA ASN A 479 -18.95 21.43 -6.02
C ASN A 479 -19.30 22.93 -6.09
N TYR A 480 -18.28 23.77 -6.03
CA TYR A 480 -18.43 25.22 -5.90
C TYR A 480 -19.06 25.88 -7.13
N VAL A 481 -18.93 25.27 -8.33
CA VAL A 481 -19.57 25.77 -9.56
C VAL A 481 -21.06 25.49 -9.50
N PHE A 482 -21.44 24.25 -9.17
CA PHE A 482 -22.83 23.86 -8.97
C PHE A 482 -23.50 24.67 -7.85
N GLU A 483 -22.86 24.79 -6.69
CA GLU A 483 -23.41 25.55 -5.55
C GLU A 483 -23.70 27.00 -5.95
N LYS A 484 -22.78 27.66 -6.65
CA LYS A 484 -22.97 29.02 -7.12
C LYS A 484 -24.17 29.10 -8.08
N ALA A 485 -24.21 28.25 -9.10
CA ALA A 485 -25.29 28.25 -10.10
C ALA A 485 -26.67 27.95 -9.48
N ALA A 486 -26.73 27.00 -8.56
CA ALA A 486 -27.96 26.63 -7.85
C ALA A 486 -28.48 27.76 -6.94
N ARG A 487 -27.58 28.49 -6.28
CA ARG A 487 -27.94 29.65 -5.45
C ARG A 487 -28.42 30.83 -6.31
N GLU A 488 -27.77 31.09 -7.45
CA GLU A 488 -28.15 32.16 -8.37
C GLU A 488 -29.52 31.92 -9.02
N GLN A 489 -29.85 30.67 -9.34
CA GLN A 489 -31.16 30.29 -9.86
C GLN A 489 -32.22 30.01 -8.79
N GLY A 490 -31.85 30.05 -7.51
CA GLY A 490 -32.79 30.00 -6.39
C GLY A 490 -33.34 28.61 -6.03
N TYR A 491 -32.75 27.52 -6.51
CA TYR A 491 -33.16 26.15 -6.17
C TYR A 491 -32.19 25.45 -5.20
N TYR A 492 -31.11 26.11 -4.76
CA TYR A 492 -30.23 25.54 -3.73
C TYR A 492 -30.94 25.38 -2.39
N SER A 493 -30.95 24.16 -1.86
CA SER A 493 -31.43 23.82 -0.51
C SER A 493 -30.50 22.83 0.17
N GLU A 494 -30.59 22.70 1.50
CA GLU A 494 -29.82 21.70 2.25
C GLU A 494 -30.34 20.29 1.95
N GLU A 495 -31.65 20.18 1.72
CA GLU A 495 -32.38 18.98 1.32
C GLU A 495 -31.89 18.46 -0.04
N LEU A 496 -31.70 19.35 -1.03
CA LEU A 496 -31.13 19.02 -2.33
C LEU A 496 -29.74 18.41 -2.19
N VAL A 497 -28.89 19.04 -1.35
CA VAL A 497 -27.53 18.54 -1.14
C VAL A 497 -27.53 17.18 -0.46
N ASP A 498 -28.42 16.96 0.51
CA ASP A 498 -28.60 15.66 1.16
C ASP A 498 -29.15 14.59 0.20
N GLN A 499 -29.98 14.99 -0.76
CA GLN A 499 -30.46 14.11 -1.83
C GLN A 499 -29.32 13.75 -2.78
N ILE A 500 -28.50 14.71 -3.23
CA ILE A 500 -27.32 14.45 -4.07
C ILE A 500 -26.32 13.52 -3.37
N LEU A 501 -26.12 13.67 -2.06
CA LEU A 501 -25.28 12.77 -1.26
C LEU A 501 -25.80 11.33 -1.21
N THR A 502 -27.10 11.17 -1.38
CA THR A 502 -27.81 9.88 -1.29
C THR A 502 -27.87 9.21 -2.65
N ASP A 503 -28.22 9.97 -3.68
CA ASP A 503 -28.54 9.48 -5.02
C ASP A 503 -27.34 9.57 -5.98
N GLY A 504 -26.39 10.47 -5.73
CA GLY A 504 -25.19 10.66 -6.56
C GLY A 504 -25.44 11.35 -7.92
N THR A 505 -26.69 11.75 -8.20
CA THR A 505 -27.13 12.34 -9.47
C THR A 505 -28.19 13.42 -9.25
N LEU A 506 -28.32 14.33 -10.21
CA LEU A 506 -29.38 15.35 -10.28
C LEU A 506 -30.56 14.94 -11.17
N HIS A 507 -30.42 13.91 -12.01
CA HIS A 507 -31.33 13.69 -13.14
C HIS A 507 -32.79 13.47 -12.73
N TYR A 508 -33.01 12.80 -11.61
CA TYR A 508 -34.34 12.46 -11.12
C TYR A 508 -34.93 13.49 -10.14
N ILE A 509 -34.24 14.61 -9.92
CA ILE A 509 -34.66 15.64 -8.95
C ILE A 509 -35.50 16.70 -9.67
N ASP A 510 -36.81 16.76 -9.39
CA ASP A 510 -37.76 17.63 -10.10
C ASP A 510 -37.50 19.14 -9.92
N GLU A 511 -36.94 19.55 -8.78
CA GLU A 511 -36.64 20.95 -8.48
C GLU A 511 -35.43 21.51 -9.26
N VAL A 512 -34.64 20.64 -9.91
CA VAL A 512 -33.46 21.05 -10.70
C VAL A 512 -33.86 21.33 -12.15
N PRO A 513 -33.50 22.49 -12.72
CA PRO A 513 -33.74 22.79 -14.13
C PRO A 513 -33.07 21.80 -15.08
N GLU A 514 -33.73 21.47 -16.19
CA GLU A 514 -33.24 20.47 -17.15
C GLU A 514 -31.86 20.84 -17.72
N GLU A 515 -31.61 22.12 -17.99
CA GLU A 515 -30.30 22.62 -18.43
C GLU A 515 -29.18 22.28 -17.43
N HIS A 516 -29.47 22.33 -16.13
CA HIS A 516 -28.49 22.02 -15.09
C HIS A 516 -28.32 20.52 -14.87
N LYS A 517 -29.36 19.70 -15.13
CA LYS A 517 -29.25 18.24 -15.16
C LYS A 517 -28.31 17.78 -16.28
N GLN A 518 -28.42 18.41 -17.46
CA GLN A 518 -27.56 18.12 -18.61
C GLN A 518 -26.13 18.66 -18.44
N LEU A 519 -25.95 19.75 -17.70
CA LEU A 519 -24.63 20.35 -17.47
C LEU A 519 -23.83 19.63 -16.37
N PHE A 520 -24.44 19.45 -15.20
CA PHE A 520 -23.76 18.95 -13.99
C PHE A 520 -23.84 17.42 -13.88
N VAL A 521 -23.56 16.74 -14.99
CA VAL A 521 -23.54 15.27 -15.08
C VAL A 521 -22.45 14.66 -14.20
N THR A 522 -22.77 13.61 -13.46
CA THR A 522 -21.78 12.86 -12.67
C THR A 522 -21.33 11.60 -13.40
N ALA A 523 -20.35 10.88 -12.84
CA ALA A 523 -19.88 9.60 -13.38
C ALA A 523 -21.02 8.57 -13.52
N HIS A 524 -22.09 8.68 -12.73
CA HIS A 524 -23.27 7.80 -12.81
C HIS A 524 -24.21 8.14 -13.97
N ASP A 525 -24.15 9.38 -14.46
CA ASP A 525 -25.01 9.89 -15.55
C ASP A 525 -24.39 9.66 -16.94
N ILE A 526 -23.08 9.43 -16.98
CA ILE A 526 -22.30 9.34 -18.21
C ILE A 526 -22.24 7.87 -18.64
N THR A 527 -22.75 7.58 -19.84
CA THR A 527 -22.66 6.23 -20.39
C THR A 527 -21.20 5.81 -20.61
N PRO A 528 -20.87 4.51 -20.52
CA PRO A 528 -19.52 3.99 -20.79
C PRO A 528 -18.93 4.45 -22.13
N TYR A 529 -19.76 4.59 -23.17
CA TYR A 529 -19.35 5.10 -24.49
C TYR A 529 -18.67 6.47 -24.41
N TRP A 530 -19.30 7.45 -23.75
CA TRP A 530 -18.76 8.80 -23.59
C TRP A 530 -17.48 8.83 -22.76
N HIS A 531 -17.36 7.95 -21.75
CA HIS A 531 -16.10 7.80 -21.03
C HIS A 531 -14.95 7.32 -21.93
N MET A 532 -15.20 6.34 -22.80
CA MET A 532 -14.21 5.80 -23.73
C MET A 532 -13.84 6.83 -24.80
N GLN A 533 -14.84 7.51 -25.37
CA GLN A 533 -14.62 8.57 -26.35
C GLN A 533 -13.78 9.72 -25.77
N MET A 534 -14.05 10.15 -24.53
CA MET A 534 -13.24 11.16 -23.87
C MET A 534 -11.80 10.67 -23.64
N GLN A 535 -11.62 9.41 -23.24
CA GLN A 535 -10.28 8.83 -23.12
C GLN A 535 -9.54 8.86 -24.47
N SER A 536 -10.21 8.45 -25.55
CA SER A 536 -9.66 8.43 -26.91
C SER A 536 -9.25 9.84 -27.37
N ALA A 537 -10.13 10.83 -27.18
CA ALA A 537 -9.88 12.23 -27.51
C ALA A 537 -8.59 12.77 -26.88
N PHE A 538 -8.35 12.47 -25.61
CA PHE A 538 -7.07 12.83 -24.96
C PHE A 538 -5.92 11.92 -25.44
N GLN A 539 -6.13 10.62 -25.63
CA GLN A 539 -5.05 9.69 -25.95
C GLN A 539 -4.40 9.97 -27.32
N ARG A 540 -5.17 10.52 -28.27
CA ARG A 540 -4.68 10.95 -29.60
C ARG A 540 -3.52 11.95 -29.54
N HIS A 541 -3.46 12.77 -28.49
CA HIS A 541 -2.43 13.81 -28.31
C HIS A 541 -1.60 13.58 -27.03
N CYS A 542 -1.43 12.33 -26.61
CA CYS A 542 -0.71 11.97 -25.38
C CYS A 542 0.51 11.09 -25.67
N ASP A 543 1.71 11.54 -25.29
CA ASP A 543 2.95 10.80 -25.48
C ASP A 543 2.94 9.48 -24.69
N ALA A 544 2.65 9.57 -23.39
CA ALA A 544 2.54 8.41 -22.49
C ALA A 544 1.13 7.80 -22.58
N SER A 545 0.51 7.47 -21.45
CA SER A 545 -0.83 6.90 -21.39
C SER A 545 -1.73 7.74 -20.47
N ILE A 546 -2.96 7.27 -20.31
CA ILE A 546 -4.03 7.93 -19.57
C ILE A 546 -4.55 6.98 -18.50
N SER A 547 -4.67 7.49 -17.27
CA SER A 547 -5.47 6.84 -16.24
C SER A 547 -6.90 7.33 -16.37
N LYS A 548 -7.80 6.44 -16.79
CA LYS A 548 -9.23 6.70 -16.91
C LYS A 548 -10.00 5.46 -16.48
N THR A 549 -10.99 5.67 -15.63
CA THR A 549 -11.98 4.64 -15.28
C THR A 549 -13.18 4.74 -16.19
N ILE A 550 -13.53 3.67 -16.90
CA ILE A 550 -14.80 3.58 -17.62
C ILE A 550 -15.84 3.06 -16.62
N ASN A 551 -16.67 3.97 -16.09
CA ASN A 551 -17.70 3.60 -15.12
C ASN A 551 -18.89 2.97 -15.84
N PHE A 552 -19.44 1.92 -15.24
CA PHE A 552 -20.65 1.25 -15.69
C PHE A 552 -21.70 1.29 -14.58
N PRO A 553 -23.00 1.40 -14.92
CA PRO A 553 -24.06 1.25 -13.95
C PRO A 553 -24.10 -0.17 -13.40
N ARG A 554 -24.68 -0.34 -12.20
CA ARG A 554 -24.74 -1.64 -11.51
C ARG A 554 -25.39 -2.77 -12.31
N ASN A 555 -26.36 -2.43 -13.17
CA ASN A 555 -27.08 -3.37 -14.02
C ASN A 555 -26.42 -3.61 -15.38
N ALA A 556 -25.24 -3.02 -15.66
CA ALA A 556 -24.50 -3.31 -16.88
C ALA A 556 -24.23 -4.81 -17.01
N THR A 557 -24.27 -5.30 -18.25
CA THR A 557 -24.05 -6.68 -18.65
C THR A 557 -22.59 -6.91 -19.04
N VAL A 558 -22.20 -8.17 -19.21
CA VAL A 558 -20.88 -8.54 -19.74
C VAL A 558 -20.73 -8.04 -21.18
N ASP A 559 -21.82 -8.04 -21.95
CA ASP A 559 -21.83 -7.57 -23.34
C ASP A 559 -21.57 -6.06 -23.43
N ASP A 560 -22.12 -5.26 -22.51
CA ASP A 560 -21.81 -3.81 -22.44
C ASP A 560 -20.30 -3.56 -22.22
N VAL A 561 -19.65 -4.39 -21.39
CA VAL A 561 -18.20 -4.31 -21.16
C VAL A 561 -17.43 -4.77 -22.40
N ARG A 562 -17.91 -5.80 -23.11
CA ARG A 562 -17.33 -6.26 -24.38
C ARG A 562 -17.32 -5.15 -25.42
N GLU A 563 -18.44 -4.45 -25.61
CA GLU A 563 -18.56 -3.34 -26.56
C GLU A 563 -17.54 -2.23 -26.28
N ILE A 564 -17.28 -1.91 -25.02
CA ILE A 564 -16.27 -0.91 -24.65
C ILE A 564 -14.84 -1.38 -24.92
N TYR A 565 -14.54 -2.66 -24.72
CA TYR A 565 -13.22 -3.17 -25.08
C TYR A 565 -13.03 -3.23 -26.60
N GLU A 566 -14.06 -3.57 -27.37
CA GLU A 566 -14.03 -3.51 -28.84
C GLU A 566 -13.81 -2.07 -29.32
N LEU A 567 -14.57 -1.12 -28.76
CA LEU A 567 -14.39 0.31 -29.02
C LEU A 567 -12.98 0.77 -28.68
N ALA A 568 -12.40 0.34 -27.55
CA ALA A 568 -11.03 0.69 -27.17
C ALA A 568 -9.98 0.18 -28.17
N ILE A 569 -10.19 -1.02 -28.72
CA ILE A 569 -9.32 -1.56 -29.77
C ILE A 569 -9.41 -0.66 -31.00
N ASP A 570 -10.61 -0.30 -31.43
CA ASP A 570 -10.85 0.56 -32.60
C ASP A 570 -10.33 1.99 -32.43
N GLU A 571 -10.53 2.58 -31.26
CA GLU A 571 -10.17 3.97 -30.94
C GLU A 571 -8.67 4.21 -30.76
N GLY A 572 -7.83 3.17 -30.81
CA GLY A 572 -6.40 3.42 -30.73
C GLY A 572 -5.86 3.66 -29.32
N VAL A 573 -6.62 3.40 -28.25
CA VAL A 573 -6.15 3.68 -26.88
C VAL A 573 -5.05 2.71 -26.42
N LYS A 574 -4.24 3.09 -25.43
CA LYS A 574 -3.10 2.28 -24.92
C LYS A 574 -3.50 1.28 -23.83
N GLY A 575 -4.64 1.47 -23.18
CA GLY A 575 -5.16 0.57 -22.16
C GLY A 575 -6.57 0.95 -21.72
N VAL A 576 -7.21 0.07 -20.96
CA VAL A 576 -8.59 0.21 -20.49
C VAL A 576 -8.72 -0.30 -19.07
N THR A 577 -9.43 0.45 -18.24
CA THR A 577 -9.88 0.02 -16.91
C THR A 577 -11.38 0.25 -16.81
N VAL A 578 -12.12 -0.81 -16.52
CA VAL A 578 -13.58 -0.74 -16.35
C VAL A 578 -13.92 -0.88 -14.87
N TYR A 579 -14.97 -0.18 -14.44
CA TYR A 579 -15.49 -0.30 -13.08
C TYR A 579 -17.01 -0.29 -13.11
N ARG A 580 -17.62 -1.44 -12.81
CA ARG A 580 -19.07 -1.54 -12.66
C ARG A 580 -19.46 -1.21 -11.24
N ASP A 581 -20.40 -0.29 -11.07
CA ASP A 581 -20.90 0.07 -9.75
C ASP A 581 -21.40 -1.17 -8.99
N GLY A 582 -21.02 -1.29 -7.72
CA GLY A 582 -21.31 -2.44 -6.87
C GLY A 582 -20.47 -3.69 -7.14
N CYS A 583 -19.46 -3.67 -8.03
CA CYS A 583 -18.60 -4.83 -8.27
C CYS A 583 -17.66 -5.16 -7.09
N ARG A 584 -17.44 -4.20 -6.17
CA ARG A 584 -16.66 -4.38 -4.93
C ARG A 584 -17.42 -3.92 -3.70
N GLU A 585 -17.21 -4.62 -2.58
CA GLU A 585 -17.85 -4.33 -1.29
C GLU A 585 -17.34 -3.05 -0.62
N MET A 586 -16.06 -2.68 -0.82
CA MET A 586 -15.49 -1.42 -0.35
C MET A 586 -15.21 -0.50 -1.54
N GLN A 587 -15.98 0.58 -1.63
CA GLN A 587 -15.77 1.65 -2.61
C GLN A 587 -15.04 2.84 -1.95
N PRO A 588 -13.96 3.40 -2.56
CA PRO A 588 -13.25 4.56 -2.01
C PRO A 588 -14.10 5.84 -1.94
N MET A 589 -15.12 5.93 -2.79
CA MET A 589 -16.17 6.95 -2.79
C MET A 589 -17.48 6.18 -2.74
N ALA A 590 -18.29 6.40 -1.70
CA ALA A 590 -19.53 5.67 -1.48
C ALA A 590 -20.66 6.66 -1.24
N LEU A 591 -21.82 6.39 -1.83
CA LEU A 591 -23.05 7.15 -1.58
C LEU A 591 -23.63 6.72 -0.23
N LYS A 592 -24.51 7.56 0.34
CA LYS A 592 -25.12 7.31 1.66
C LYS A 592 -25.84 5.95 1.73
N ASN A 593 -26.35 5.46 0.59
CA ASN A 593 -27.11 4.21 0.46
C ASN A 593 -26.26 2.96 0.18
N ASP A 594 -24.93 3.05 0.07
CA ASP A 594 -24.05 1.86 -0.02
C ASP A 594 -23.93 1.08 1.29
N LYS A 595 -24.67 1.49 2.33
CA LYS A 595 -24.94 0.64 3.49
C LYS A 595 -26.10 -0.30 3.16
N ALA A 596 -25.76 -1.53 2.76
CA ALA A 596 -26.70 -2.64 2.86
C ALA A 596 -27.36 -2.64 4.26
N GLU A 597 -28.69 -2.74 4.27
CA GLU A 597 -29.63 -2.75 5.41
C GLU A 597 -28.99 -2.86 6.81
N ALA A 598 -28.70 -1.70 7.40
CA ALA A 598 -28.56 -1.60 8.85
C ALA A 598 -29.95 -1.42 9.45
N THR A 599 -30.58 -2.51 9.90
CA THR A 599 -31.74 -2.44 10.79
C THR A 599 -31.36 -1.66 12.04
N THR A 600 -32.04 -0.54 12.25
CA THR A 600 -31.92 0.36 13.40
C THR A 600 -32.41 -0.29 14.70
N PRO A 601 -31.71 -0.08 15.83
CA PRO A 601 -32.35 0.02 17.13
C PRO A 601 -32.34 1.48 17.62
N GLU A 602 -33.51 1.92 18.07
CA GLU A 602 -33.74 3.18 18.79
C GLU A 602 -33.14 3.19 20.22
N PRO A 603 -33.04 4.36 20.88
CA PRO A 603 -31.91 4.72 21.74
C PRO A 603 -32.15 4.46 23.23
N ALA A 604 -31.09 4.06 23.95
CA ALA A 604 -31.03 4.17 25.40
C ALA A 604 -29.60 4.47 25.90
N ALA A 605 -29.44 5.72 26.33
CA ALA A 605 -28.58 6.27 27.40
C ALA A 605 -27.20 5.63 27.71
N ALA A 606 -26.18 6.49 27.55
CA ALA A 606 -24.94 6.60 28.34
C ALA A 606 -24.11 5.32 28.58
N ALA A 607 -23.05 5.18 27.79
CA ALA A 607 -22.03 4.15 27.91
C ALA A 607 -21.23 4.22 29.23
N PRO A 608 -20.89 3.04 29.77
CA PRO A 608 -19.54 2.77 30.23
C PRO A 608 -18.85 1.70 29.36
N ALA A 609 -17.54 1.90 29.17
CA ALA A 609 -16.48 1.05 28.64
C ALA A 609 -16.83 -0.30 27.97
N MET A 610 -16.37 -0.42 26.72
CA MET A 610 -16.14 -1.63 25.90
C MET A 610 -16.25 -2.99 26.63
N GLU A 611 -17.28 -3.75 26.29
CA GLU A 611 -17.24 -5.21 26.26
C GLU A 611 -17.13 -5.72 24.82
N ALA A 612 -16.46 -6.85 24.68
CA ALA A 612 -15.99 -7.48 23.46
C ALA A 612 -17.12 -8.05 22.60
N ALA A 613 -17.00 -7.89 21.27
CA ALA A 613 -17.75 -8.69 20.31
C ALA A 613 -17.16 -10.13 20.21
N PRO A 614 -17.99 -11.15 19.93
CA PRO A 614 -17.61 -12.55 20.05
C PRO A 614 -16.93 -13.09 18.77
N ASN A 615 -15.94 -13.97 18.99
CA ASN A 615 -15.34 -14.92 18.05
C ASN A 615 -14.75 -14.38 16.73
N ALA A 616 -13.65 -13.66 16.84
CA ALA A 616 -12.57 -13.79 15.85
C ALA A 616 -11.71 -15.00 16.24
N ASP A 617 -11.44 -15.92 15.32
CA ASP A 617 -10.52 -17.04 15.57
C ASP A 617 -9.16 -16.50 16.03
N LEU A 618 -8.76 -16.87 17.25
CA LEU A 618 -7.50 -16.47 17.90
C LEU A 618 -6.31 -17.20 17.28
N ASN A 619 -5.99 -16.89 16.02
CA ASN A 619 -4.91 -17.55 15.31
C ASN A 619 -3.53 -17.11 15.85
N PRO A 620 -2.67 -18.05 16.29
CA PRO A 620 -1.35 -17.72 16.81
C PRO A 620 -0.46 -17.17 15.71
N ILE A 621 0.19 -16.04 15.98
CA ILE A 621 1.12 -15.38 15.07
C ILE A 621 2.32 -16.31 14.81
N ARG A 622 2.71 -16.48 13.53
CA ARG A 622 3.96 -17.14 13.16
C ARG A 622 5.15 -16.26 13.51
N LEU A 623 6.12 -16.80 14.25
CA LEU A 623 7.29 -16.08 14.74
C LEU A 623 8.49 -16.29 13.81
N PRO A 624 9.43 -15.33 13.75
CA PRO A 624 10.71 -15.51 13.07
C PRO A 624 11.51 -16.67 13.65
N GLU A 625 12.36 -17.30 12.83
CA GLU A 625 13.23 -18.41 13.26
C GLU A 625 14.26 -18.00 14.34
N ILE A 626 14.66 -16.74 14.36
CA ILE A 626 15.63 -16.19 15.32
C ILE A 626 14.98 -15.02 16.06
N MET A 627 14.99 -15.08 17.39
CA MET A 627 14.39 -14.07 18.26
C MET A 627 15.27 -13.72 19.45
N SER A 628 15.17 -12.46 19.90
CA SER A 628 15.79 -12.00 21.14
C SER A 628 15.12 -12.67 22.34
N CYS A 629 15.94 -13.20 23.25
CA CYS A 629 15.47 -13.96 24.40
C CYS A 629 16.15 -13.50 25.68
N LEU A 630 15.36 -13.22 26.72
CA LEU A 630 15.84 -12.90 28.06
C LEU A 630 15.77 -14.13 28.96
N ARG A 631 16.84 -14.40 29.71
CA ARG A 631 16.93 -15.57 30.60
C ARG A 631 16.81 -15.15 32.07
N ILE A 632 15.93 -15.82 32.80
CA ILE A 632 15.70 -15.62 34.24
C ILE A 632 15.95 -16.95 34.94
N ARG A 633 16.74 -16.93 36.03
CA ARG A 633 16.91 -18.10 36.90
C ARG A 633 15.92 -18.03 38.06
N GLN A 634 15.32 -19.17 38.38
CA GLN A 634 14.35 -19.30 39.46
C GLN A 634 14.58 -20.61 40.23
N MET A 635 14.74 -20.55 41.54
CA MET A 635 14.75 -21.76 42.37
C MET A 635 13.32 -22.33 42.46
N THR A 636 13.17 -23.65 42.45
CA THR A 636 11.88 -24.34 42.63
C THR A 636 12.07 -25.59 43.52
N PRO A 637 10.98 -26.23 43.99
CA PRO A 637 11.04 -27.53 44.68
C PRO A 637 11.75 -28.65 43.93
N PHE A 638 11.84 -28.53 42.60
CA PHE A 638 12.48 -29.53 41.72
C PHE A 638 13.86 -29.07 41.22
N GLY A 639 14.46 -28.06 41.87
CA GLY A 639 15.76 -27.50 41.53
C GLY A 639 15.70 -26.18 40.78
N ASN A 640 16.81 -25.80 40.16
CA ASN A 640 16.90 -24.53 39.43
C ASN A 640 16.16 -24.61 38.10
N MET A 641 15.17 -23.75 37.92
CA MET A 641 14.47 -23.49 36.67
C MET A 641 15.12 -22.33 35.92
N HIS A 642 15.28 -22.50 34.62
CA HIS A 642 15.75 -21.49 33.69
C HIS A 642 14.61 -21.09 32.76
N VAL A 643 14.03 -19.93 33.02
CA VAL A 643 12.95 -19.35 32.22
C VAL A 643 13.57 -18.48 31.14
N LYS A 644 13.07 -18.59 29.92
CA LYS A 644 13.47 -17.89 28.72
C LYS A 644 12.24 -17.20 28.16
N VAL A 645 12.27 -15.88 28.03
CA VAL A 645 11.17 -15.09 27.47
C VAL A 645 11.64 -14.53 26.14
N SER A 646 11.05 -15.03 25.06
CA SER A 646 11.27 -14.53 23.70
C SER A 646 10.42 -13.27 23.51
N VAL A 647 11.06 -12.20 23.06
CA VAL A 647 10.46 -10.88 22.93
C VAL A 647 10.65 -10.36 21.51
N ASP A 648 9.61 -9.71 21.00
CA ASP A 648 9.67 -8.93 19.77
C ASP A 648 10.27 -7.56 20.12
N PRO A 649 11.50 -7.24 19.68
CA PRO A 649 12.17 -5.99 20.02
C PRO A 649 11.51 -4.77 19.35
N ILE A 650 10.73 -4.98 18.28
CA ILE A 650 10.04 -3.92 17.54
C ILE A 650 8.72 -3.59 18.23
N SER A 651 7.88 -4.61 18.46
CA SER A 651 6.57 -4.40 19.07
C SER A 651 6.62 -4.27 20.59
N GLY A 652 7.76 -4.61 21.20
CA GLY A 652 7.93 -4.66 22.64
C GLY A 652 7.16 -5.78 23.34
N ARG A 653 6.60 -6.76 22.62
CA ARG A 653 5.71 -7.80 23.18
C ARG A 653 6.42 -9.12 23.43
N GLU A 654 6.01 -9.82 24.48
CA GLU A 654 6.39 -11.21 24.73
C GLU A 654 5.68 -12.15 23.76
N ARG A 655 6.42 -13.09 23.19
CA ARG A 655 5.91 -14.01 22.17
C ARG A 655 5.92 -15.45 22.63
N GLU A 656 6.99 -15.91 23.28
CA GLU A 656 7.08 -17.26 23.82
C GLU A 656 7.77 -17.27 25.18
N VAL A 657 7.40 -18.26 25.99
CA VAL A 657 8.04 -18.55 27.26
C VAL A 657 8.45 -20.01 27.26
N PHE A 658 9.73 -20.27 27.47
CA PHE A 658 10.27 -21.61 27.67
C PHE A 658 10.84 -21.71 29.08
N ALA A 659 10.71 -22.87 29.71
CA ALA A 659 11.35 -23.11 30.99
C ALA A 659 11.91 -24.54 31.05
N GLN A 660 13.09 -24.67 31.67
CA GLN A 660 13.75 -25.96 31.82
C GLN A 660 14.29 -26.11 33.25
N LEU A 661 14.12 -27.30 33.85
CA LEU A 661 14.72 -27.64 35.14
C LEU A 661 16.10 -28.26 34.93
N GLY A 662 17.11 -27.76 35.65
CA GLY A 662 18.48 -28.25 35.50
C GLY A 662 18.73 -29.66 36.07
N LYS A 663 17.87 -30.15 36.97
CA LYS A 663 17.92 -31.50 37.59
C LYS A 663 16.51 -32.02 37.93
N GLY A 664 15.52 -31.72 37.09
CA GLY A 664 14.14 -32.19 37.27
C GLY A 664 13.95 -33.62 36.75
N GLY A 665 13.10 -34.42 37.40
CA GLY A 665 12.65 -35.71 36.86
C GLY A 665 11.67 -35.55 35.70
N ASP A 666 11.42 -36.61 34.94
CA ASP A 666 10.67 -36.57 33.67
C ASP A 666 9.28 -35.94 33.80
N VAL A 667 8.53 -36.29 34.86
CA VAL A 667 7.16 -35.77 35.08
C VAL A 667 7.17 -34.25 35.31
N ALA A 668 8.11 -33.74 36.12
CA ALA A 668 8.24 -32.31 36.40
C ALA A 668 8.64 -31.50 35.16
N ASN A 669 9.44 -32.07 34.27
CA ASN A 669 9.78 -31.44 32.99
C ASN A 669 8.60 -31.44 32.02
N SER A 670 7.86 -32.55 31.95
CA SER A 670 6.66 -32.68 31.10
C SER A 670 5.58 -31.67 31.49
N ASP A 671 5.28 -31.53 32.78
CA ASP A 671 4.27 -30.57 33.27
C ASP A 671 4.70 -29.13 32.97
N LEU A 672 5.99 -28.82 33.16
CA LEU A 672 6.54 -27.49 32.89
C LEU A 672 6.50 -27.16 31.40
N GLU A 673 6.82 -28.13 30.53
CA GLU A 673 6.74 -27.98 29.08
C GLU A 673 5.30 -27.71 28.62
N ALA A 674 4.34 -28.47 29.13
CA ALA A 674 2.92 -28.27 28.80
C ALA A 674 2.44 -26.85 29.16
N ILE A 675 2.77 -26.37 30.36
CA ILE A 675 2.46 -24.99 30.79
C ILE A 675 3.10 -23.96 29.85
N CYS A 676 4.37 -24.14 29.51
CA CYS A 676 5.11 -23.23 28.64
C CYS A 676 4.55 -23.18 27.20
N ARG A 677 4.13 -24.33 26.65
CA ARG A 677 3.52 -24.41 25.31
C ARG A 677 2.17 -23.71 25.26
N ILE A 678 1.33 -23.89 26.27
CA ILE A 678 0.02 -23.22 26.36
C ILE A 678 0.22 -21.71 26.55
N LEU A 679 1.13 -21.31 27.44
CA LEU A 679 1.46 -19.91 27.65
C LEU A 679 2.00 -19.25 26.37
N SER A 680 2.88 -19.93 25.63
CA SER A 680 3.42 -19.44 24.36
C SER A 680 2.34 -19.36 23.27
N LEU A 681 1.38 -20.30 23.24
CA LEU A 681 0.22 -20.20 22.35
C LEU A 681 -0.63 -18.96 22.68
N TRP A 682 -0.95 -18.76 23.96
CA TRP A 682 -1.69 -17.58 24.45
C TRP A 682 -1.01 -16.27 24.03
N LEU A 683 0.30 -16.16 24.23
CA LEU A 683 1.07 -14.96 23.88
C LEU A 683 1.12 -14.73 22.36
N ARG A 684 1.27 -15.80 21.55
CA ARG A 684 1.22 -15.71 20.09
C ARG A 684 -0.16 -15.35 19.56
N SER A 685 -1.22 -15.65 20.29
CA SER A 685 -2.58 -15.18 19.99
C SER A 685 -2.87 -13.79 20.58
N ASN A 686 -1.83 -12.98 20.82
CA ASN A 686 -1.91 -11.62 21.39
C ASN A 686 -2.50 -11.55 22.81
N GLY A 687 -2.48 -12.64 23.56
CA GLY A 687 -2.86 -12.68 24.98
C GLY A 687 -1.94 -11.84 25.88
N SER A 688 -2.45 -11.46 27.05
CA SER A 688 -1.69 -10.70 28.05
C SER A 688 -0.84 -11.63 28.92
N LEU A 689 0.47 -11.37 29.01
CA LEU A 689 1.36 -12.07 29.94
C LEU A 689 0.96 -11.84 31.39
N GLU A 690 0.51 -10.64 31.74
CA GLU A 690 0.07 -10.31 33.11
C GLU A 690 -1.13 -11.18 33.53
N GLN A 691 -2.11 -11.33 32.64
CA GLN A 691 -3.29 -12.17 32.91
C GLN A 691 -2.89 -13.64 33.10
N ALA A 692 -1.98 -14.16 32.27
CA ALA A 692 -1.51 -15.53 32.41
C ALA A 692 -0.69 -15.75 33.69
N VAL A 693 0.17 -14.80 34.06
CA VAL A 693 0.94 -14.84 35.32
C VAL A 693 0.02 -14.84 36.54
N LYS A 694 -1.10 -14.09 36.51
CA LYS A 694 -2.12 -14.12 37.58
C LYS A 694 -2.75 -15.50 37.75
N GLN A 695 -2.89 -16.29 36.69
CA GLN A 695 -3.43 -17.66 36.78
C GLN A 695 -2.43 -18.66 37.36
N LEU A 696 -1.12 -18.44 37.14
CA LEU A 696 -0.06 -19.35 37.60
C LEU A 696 0.40 -19.08 39.03
N ASP A 697 0.19 -17.86 39.53
CA ASP A 697 0.64 -17.44 40.85
C ASP A 697 -0.12 -18.13 41.98
N GLY A 698 0.62 -18.55 43.01
CA GLY A 698 0.02 -19.15 44.21
C GLY A 698 -0.48 -20.59 44.04
N ILE A 699 -0.36 -21.19 42.84
CA ILE A 699 -0.66 -22.62 42.64
C ILE A 699 0.25 -23.44 43.56
N GLY A 700 -0.35 -24.24 44.45
CA GLY A 700 0.37 -25.08 45.41
C GLY A 700 0.54 -26.52 44.98
N SER A 701 1.59 -27.16 45.47
CA SER A 701 1.80 -28.61 45.41
C SER A 701 2.23 -29.17 46.77
N SER A 702 2.37 -30.49 46.85
CA SER A 702 2.86 -31.18 48.05
C SER A 702 4.31 -30.85 48.41
N MET A 703 5.05 -30.15 47.54
CA MET A 703 6.44 -29.78 47.73
C MET A 703 6.62 -28.27 47.60
N THR A 704 7.21 -27.65 48.63
CA THR A 704 7.45 -26.20 48.65
C THR A 704 8.91 -25.91 48.96
N VAL A 705 9.42 -24.77 48.47
CA VAL A 705 10.79 -24.32 48.74
C VAL A 705 10.80 -22.91 49.30
N PRO A 706 11.44 -22.66 50.45
CA PRO A 706 11.65 -21.32 50.95
C PRO A 706 12.68 -20.58 50.09
N THR A 707 12.36 -19.36 49.69
CA THR A 707 13.28 -18.43 49.02
C THR A 707 13.33 -17.11 49.77
N LYS A 708 14.25 -16.21 49.37
CA LYS A 708 14.38 -14.88 49.97
C LYS A 708 13.08 -14.05 49.85
N ASP A 709 12.27 -14.32 48.82
CA ASP A 709 11.07 -13.55 48.46
C ASP A 709 9.77 -14.29 48.87
N GLY A 710 9.87 -15.19 49.84
CA GLY A 710 8.77 -16.05 50.30
C GLY A 710 8.89 -17.51 49.87
N ARG A 711 7.85 -18.31 50.13
CA ARG A 711 7.82 -19.74 49.76
C ARG A 711 7.27 -19.93 48.35
N ILE A 712 7.96 -20.74 47.57
CA ILE A 712 7.51 -21.18 46.24
C ILE A 712 6.71 -22.46 46.42
N MET A 713 5.48 -22.42 45.94
CA MET A 713 4.47 -23.41 46.29
C MET A 713 4.38 -24.54 45.25
N SER A 714 4.82 -24.32 44.01
CA SER A 714 4.86 -25.31 42.92
C SER A 714 5.80 -24.88 41.78
N LEU A 715 5.85 -25.65 40.69
CA LEU A 715 6.52 -25.25 39.44
C LEU A 715 5.83 -24.06 38.76
N ALA A 716 4.49 -24.04 38.73
CA ALA A 716 3.71 -22.95 38.16
C ALA A 716 3.90 -21.65 38.94
N ASP A 717 3.84 -21.71 40.28
CA ASP A 717 4.13 -20.56 41.16
C ASP A 717 5.58 -20.08 41.01
N GLY A 718 6.52 -21.02 40.83
CA GLY A 718 7.89 -20.68 40.47
C GLY A 718 7.97 -19.90 39.15
N LEU A 719 7.28 -20.35 38.11
CA LEU A 719 7.28 -19.71 36.79
C LEU A 719 6.66 -18.31 36.85
N ALA A 720 5.55 -18.16 37.57
CA ALA A 720 4.90 -16.88 37.81
C ALA A 720 5.85 -15.88 38.49
N ARG A 721 6.55 -16.30 39.55
CA ARG A 721 7.54 -15.45 40.26
C ARG A 721 8.69 -15.02 39.36
N ALA A 722 9.17 -15.90 38.47
CA ALA A 722 10.21 -15.57 37.51
C ALA A 722 9.73 -14.52 36.49
N LEU A 723 8.54 -14.72 35.93
CA LEU A 723 7.96 -13.82 34.94
C LEU A 723 7.63 -12.44 35.54
N ARG A 724 7.19 -12.38 36.80
CA ARG A 724 7.03 -11.10 37.52
C ARG A 724 8.32 -10.32 37.67
N ARG A 725 9.43 -11.00 38.01
CA ARG A 725 10.75 -10.32 38.08
C ARG A 725 11.14 -9.75 36.72
N TYR A 726 10.86 -10.48 35.64
CA TYR A 726 11.04 -9.94 34.29
C TYR A 726 10.16 -8.74 34.00
N MET A 727 8.86 -8.79 34.32
CA MET A 727 7.94 -7.66 34.11
C MET A 727 8.36 -6.42 34.92
N ALA A 728 8.80 -6.60 36.16
CA ALA A 728 9.33 -5.53 37.00
C ALA A 728 10.60 -4.94 36.39
N ALA A 729 11.56 -5.77 35.99
CA ALA A 729 12.79 -5.32 35.35
C ALA A 729 12.50 -4.61 34.01
N LYS A 730 11.50 -5.06 33.25
CA LYS A 730 11.08 -4.42 32.00
C LYS A 730 10.43 -3.06 32.25
N GLY A 731 9.66 -2.92 33.33
CA GLY A 731 9.09 -1.65 33.75
C GLY A 731 10.14 -0.64 34.23
N GLU A 732 11.20 -1.12 34.89
CA GLU A 732 12.27 -0.28 35.46
C GLU A 732 13.32 0.14 34.42
N TYR A 733 13.81 -0.79 33.60
CA TYR A 733 14.93 -0.57 32.68
C TYR A 733 14.51 -0.41 31.21
N GLY A 734 13.23 -0.65 30.90
CA GLY A 734 12.74 -0.74 29.52
C GLY A 734 13.25 -2.00 28.80
N LEU A 735 12.54 -2.43 27.75
CA LEU A 735 12.91 -3.64 27.02
C LEU A 735 14.29 -3.51 26.34
N HIS A 736 14.57 -2.33 25.77
CA HIS A 736 15.84 -2.07 25.09
C HIS A 736 17.03 -2.12 26.05
N GLY A 737 16.90 -1.53 27.24
CA GLY A 737 17.92 -1.58 28.29
C GLY A 737 18.19 -3.01 28.77
N LEU A 738 17.15 -3.84 28.92
CA LEU A 738 17.29 -5.24 29.27
C LEU A 738 18.02 -6.06 28.19
N LEU A 739 17.70 -5.84 26.91
CA LEU A 739 18.34 -6.56 25.79
C LEU A 739 19.81 -6.17 25.62
N LEU A 740 20.18 -4.94 25.97
CA LEU A 740 21.56 -4.45 25.97
C LEU A 740 22.35 -4.81 27.24
N GLY A 741 21.72 -5.50 28.21
CA GLY A 741 22.37 -5.90 29.46
C GLY A 741 22.67 -4.73 30.41
N GLN A 742 21.96 -3.59 30.28
CA GLN A 742 22.10 -2.40 31.11
C GLN A 742 21.40 -2.57 32.47
N LEU A 743 21.70 -3.66 33.17
CA LEU A 743 21.18 -3.94 34.50
C LEU A 743 22.07 -3.24 35.54
N GLY A 744 21.49 -2.31 36.31
CA GLY A 744 22.13 -1.80 37.51
C GLY A 744 22.46 -2.93 38.48
N GLY A 745 23.58 -2.83 39.20
CA GLY A 745 24.07 -3.87 40.10
C GLY A 745 23.03 -4.32 41.15
N GLU A 746 22.92 -5.64 41.32
CA GLU A 746 22.08 -6.38 42.28
C GLU A 746 20.57 -6.06 42.26
N VAL A 747 19.82 -6.83 41.46
CA VAL A 747 18.35 -6.96 41.59
C VAL A 747 18.02 -7.67 42.92
N ILE A 748 17.88 -6.89 44.00
CA ILE A 748 17.31 -7.32 45.29
C ILE A 748 15.82 -7.01 45.28
N ALA A 749 15.03 -8.00 45.72
CA ALA A 749 13.59 -8.03 45.79
C ALA A 749 12.93 -6.86 46.56
N PRO A 750 11.65 -6.55 46.29
CA PRO A 750 10.91 -5.53 47.04
C PRO A 750 10.68 -6.00 48.49
N SER A 751 11.13 -5.21 49.47
CA SER A 751 10.84 -5.43 50.89
C SER A 751 9.79 -4.42 51.40
N PRO A 752 8.89 -4.81 52.32
CA PRO A 752 7.77 -4.00 52.79
C PRO A 752 8.19 -2.99 53.86
N ALA A 753 7.41 -1.92 54.00
CA ALA A 753 7.62 -0.87 54.96
C ALA A 753 7.51 -1.33 56.44
N ALA A 754 8.47 -0.83 57.23
CA ALA A 754 8.38 -0.41 58.64
C ALA A 754 8.44 -1.43 59.81
N LYS A 755 9.44 -1.15 60.68
CA LYS A 755 9.53 -1.25 62.17
C LYS A 755 10.13 -2.51 62.83
N LYS A 756 11.25 -2.20 63.51
CA LYS A 756 11.68 -2.53 64.90
C LYS A 756 12.51 -3.80 65.21
N GLN A 757 13.65 -3.48 65.85
CA GLN A 757 14.31 -4.12 67.01
C GLN A 757 15.18 -5.38 66.83
N SER A 758 16.50 -5.12 66.83
CA SER A 758 17.54 -5.66 67.72
C SER A 758 17.38 -7.07 68.35
N LYS A 759 18.34 -7.97 68.09
CA LYS A 759 19.41 -8.39 69.03
C LYS A 759 20.21 -9.61 68.51
N GLN A 760 21.48 -9.64 68.91
CA GLN A 760 22.53 -10.63 68.67
C GLN A 760 22.25 -12.03 69.26
N LYS A 761 22.83 -13.10 68.69
CA LYS A 761 23.95 -13.90 69.28
C LYS A 761 24.23 -15.25 68.58
N ASN A 762 25.52 -15.43 68.25
CA ASN A 762 26.47 -16.54 68.45
C ASN A 762 26.21 -18.02 68.08
N ALA A 763 27.27 -18.54 67.43
CA ALA A 763 27.73 -19.89 67.10
C ALA A 763 27.59 -21.03 68.14
N ALA A 764 27.51 -22.28 67.64
CA ALA A 764 28.46 -23.39 67.92
C ALA A 764 28.11 -24.70 67.15
N ALA A 765 29.13 -25.44 66.73
CA ALA A 765 29.14 -26.88 66.33
C ALA A 765 29.74 -27.72 67.50
N PRO A 766 30.10 -29.03 67.40
CA PRO A 766 29.77 -30.20 66.53
C PRO A 766 29.22 -31.41 67.38
N THR A 767 28.90 -32.65 66.91
CA THR A 767 29.78 -33.83 66.65
C THR A 767 29.01 -35.14 66.30
N SER A 768 29.70 -36.05 65.56
CA SER A 768 29.64 -37.55 65.39
C SER A 768 28.35 -38.28 64.94
N ALA A 769 28.25 -38.88 63.72
CA ALA A 769 28.78 -40.19 63.21
C ALA A 769 28.11 -41.42 63.87
N ALA A 770 27.46 -42.42 63.23
CA ALA A 770 27.60 -43.18 61.95
C ALA A 770 26.24 -43.90 61.60
N PRO A 771 26.09 -44.88 60.66
CA PRO A 771 26.95 -45.41 59.60
C PRO A 771 26.32 -45.35 58.17
N ARG A 772 27.06 -45.89 57.20
CA ARG A 772 26.98 -45.68 55.74
C ARG A 772 25.97 -46.59 55.01
N ASN A 773 25.43 -46.04 53.93
CA ASN A 773 24.81 -46.70 52.76
C ASN A 773 23.44 -47.36 52.90
N VAL A 774 22.44 -46.61 53.37
CA VAL A 774 21.06 -46.71 52.87
C VAL A 774 20.55 -45.28 52.70
N SER A 775 20.15 -44.88 51.49
CA SER A 775 19.54 -43.58 51.28
C SER A 775 18.13 -43.59 51.88
N ASN A 776 18.01 -43.22 53.16
CA ASN A 776 16.71 -42.97 53.78
C ASN A 776 16.00 -41.86 53.00
N TYR A 777 14.97 -42.23 52.25
CA TYR A 777 14.15 -41.28 51.54
C TYR A 777 13.33 -40.49 52.57
N LYS A 778 13.35 -39.15 52.47
CA LYS A 778 12.56 -38.26 53.35
C LYS A 778 11.05 -38.28 53.06
N LEU A 779 10.59 -39.18 52.19
CA LEU A 779 9.19 -39.37 51.84
C LEU A 779 8.57 -40.43 52.75
N LYS A 780 7.45 -40.08 53.38
CA LYS A 780 6.66 -40.98 54.20
C LYS A 780 5.78 -41.86 53.30
N CYS A 781 5.60 -43.12 53.67
CA CYS A 781 4.74 -44.06 52.98
C CYS A 781 3.33 -43.48 52.85
N PRO A 782 2.75 -43.41 51.64
CA PRO A 782 1.41 -42.84 51.45
C PRO A 782 0.32 -43.70 52.12
N SER A 783 0.57 -44.99 52.36
CA SER A 783 -0.40 -45.89 53.00
C SER A 783 -0.32 -45.91 54.53
N CYS A 784 0.88 -45.76 55.14
CA CYS A 784 1.03 -45.89 56.61
C CYS A 784 1.94 -44.85 57.26
N THR A 785 2.47 -43.90 56.49
CA THR A 785 3.32 -42.77 56.94
C THR A 785 4.70 -43.11 57.52
N GLN A 786 5.09 -44.39 57.51
CA GLN A 786 6.44 -44.84 57.90
C GLN A 786 7.48 -44.54 56.81
N THR A 787 8.77 -44.59 57.18
CA THR A 787 9.87 -44.27 56.26
C THR A 787 9.95 -45.29 55.11
N LEU A 788 10.16 -44.79 53.89
CA LEU A 788 10.35 -45.61 52.70
C LEU A 788 11.84 -45.89 52.47
N ALA A 789 12.13 -47.11 52.00
CA ALA A 789 13.45 -47.54 51.57
C ALA A 789 13.47 -47.74 50.06
N PHE A 790 14.57 -47.41 49.40
CA PHE A 790 14.73 -47.61 47.96
C PHE A 790 15.68 -48.77 47.71
N GLU A 791 15.19 -49.83 47.08
CA GLU A 791 15.93 -51.07 46.87
C GLU A 791 15.43 -51.78 45.59
N GLU A 792 16.34 -52.37 44.83
CA GLU A 792 16.05 -53.07 43.56
C GLU A 792 15.31 -52.21 42.51
N GLY A 793 15.51 -50.89 42.54
CA GLY A 793 14.88 -49.96 41.59
C GLY A 793 13.46 -49.52 41.94
N CYS A 794 12.93 -49.92 43.11
CA CYS A 794 11.60 -49.54 43.57
C CYS A 794 11.63 -48.91 44.97
N VAL A 795 10.66 -48.04 45.26
CA VAL A 795 10.42 -47.49 46.59
C VAL A 795 9.51 -48.45 47.38
N LYS A 796 10.00 -49.01 48.48
CA LYS A 796 9.29 -50.02 49.30
C LYS A 796 9.06 -49.53 50.73
N CYS A 797 7.89 -49.86 51.28
CA CYS A 797 7.56 -49.71 52.70
C CYS A 797 7.54 -51.07 53.39
N TYR A 798 8.54 -51.33 54.23
CA TYR A 798 8.65 -52.59 54.97
C TYR A 798 7.60 -52.76 56.08
N SER A 799 6.87 -51.70 56.46
CA SER A 799 5.83 -51.80 57.48
C SER A 799 4.44 -52.17 56.95
N CYS A 800 4.08 -51.86 55.70
CA CYS A 800 2.75 -52.15 55.16
C CYS A 800 2.75 -52.83 53.78
N GLY A 801 3.93 -53.10 53.22
CA GLY A 801 4.05 -53.79 51.92
C GLY A 801 3.85 -52.90 50.69
N PHE A 802 3.67 -51.58 50.85
CA PHE A 802 3.58 -50.65 49.73
C PHE A 802 4.86 -50.68 48.88
N SER A 803 4.72 -50.79 47.57
CA SER A 803 5.82 -50.89 46.60
C SER A 803 5.47 -50.09 45.35
N GLN A 804 6.37 -49.21 44.92
CA GLN A 804 6.26 -48.46 43.68
C GLN A 804 7.59 -48.45 42.94
N CYS A 805 7.61 -49.15 41.80
CA CYS A 805 8.62 -49.04 40.75
C CYS A 805 8.06 -48.05 39.71
#